data_AF-A0A0F7ZR01-F1
#
_entry.id   AF-A0A0F7ZR01-F1
#
_cell.length_a   1.000
_cell.length_b   1.000
_cell.length_c   1.000
_cell.angle_alpha   90.00
_cell.angle_beta   90.00
_cell.angle_gamma   90.00
#
_symmetry.space_group_name_H-M   'P 1'
#
loop_
_entity.id
_entity.type
_entity.pdbx_description
1 polymer ?
#
loop_
_entity_poly.entity_id
_entity_poly.type
_entity_poly.pdbx_seq_one_letter_code
_entity_poly.pdbx_strand_id
1 'polypeptide(L)'
;MIPKPGKKNLSTPRAWRPISLLSCLGKGLERLIARRLAWASIHYAVLHPQQAGALPKRSAVDLVAALIHDIEEAFARGRVATLVTADIQGAFDTAMCNRLVLRLREQGWPDNLARWAGSFMSGRSARVRYQDITTPTTPLQCGLPQGSPVSPILFLLYTEPIYRLGNPEGRFGYADDTAILCVGQSVEQTSRMASEHLQVLVNWGAANGISFDPEKTEVMHFSPRRWETELPVRHGDVEKQPETAMRWLGLWLDRKLTFKAHVEKWTAKAQAVANHLRSLGNTRRGALPSAMQRAVRACVEPILLFGVEAWYPGPTSPRWRQPTVQGPSRIQQLLRKMSKALIQAVRAILPTWKTTPIAVLHRESGIPPVRQLLEARRIRFSARIKSLDGAHPLAKRTTESAPRPIIKCVKLKHQLPPKVFPTRLRRTNKLLANCQRPVLVSRKYNSEKPKPLQTASKEDSAKDFLDWLRSIPPSTLIVYSDGSLSPSGAAGWLHCAPERTFNPPRGWTPRSCRGIRCRGQRSAGRPQSRSQAPFVCHTKNSGMPRQHRSRQMPERQAIRLVAKGLPDLSGPSEERTERLKSAGYPDTPRFQEMNKPTSWRRRDAPSPNPQTQSQHWPSCERRLDSGLESQCKPGGMLLRPISIRA
;
A
#
# COMPACT_ATOMS: atom_id res chain seq x y z
N MET A 1 11.05 -13.85 -19.36
CA MET A 1 12.01 -13.40 -18.33
C MET A 1 12.10 -11.88 -18.38
N ILE A 2 12.39 -11.20 -17.27
CA ILE A 2 12.56 -9.73 -17.25
C ILE A 2 14.04 -9.38 -16.98
N PRO A 3 14.68 -8.51 -17.77
CA PRO A 3 16.05 -8.10 -17.52
C PRO A 3 16.13 -7.25 -16.23
N LYS A 4 17.18 -7.48 -15.42
CA LYS A 4 17.43 -6.69 -14.22
C LYS A 4 17.94 -5.29 -14.62
N PRO A 5 17.37 -4.22 -14.04
CA PRO A 5 17.83 -2.86 -14.33
C PRO A 5 19.33 -2.70 -14.06
N GLY A 6 20.05 -2.05 -14.97
CA GLY A 6 21.48 -1.73 -14.83
C GLY A 6 22.45 -2.88 -15.12
N LYS A 7 21.96 -4.10 -15.45
CA LYS A 7 22.82 -5.19 -15.94
C LYS A 7 22.91 -5.12 -17.46
N LYS A 8 24.06 -4.66 -17.97
CA LYS A 8 24.30 -4.48 -19.42
C LYS A 8 24.57 -5.81 -20.14
N ASN A 9 25.28 -6.73 -19.49
CA ASN A 9 25.58 -8.04 -20.06
C ASN A 9 24.42 -9.04 -19.80
N LEU A 10 23.55 -9.18 -20.79
CA LEU A 10 22.40 -10.09 -20.76
C LEU A 10 22.75 -11.55 -21.08
N SER A 11 24.01 -11.86 -21.40
CA SER A 11 24.48 -13.25 -21.58
C SER A 11 24.60 -14.00 -20.26
N THR A 12 24.61 -13.30 -19.13
CA THR A 12 24.67 -13.92 -17.80
C THR A 12 23.26 -14.25 -17.27
N PRO A 13 22.99 -15.48 -16.81
CA PRO A 13 21.68 -15.84 -16.24
C PRO A 13 21.28 -14.95 -15.05
N ARG A 14 22.26 -14.51 -14.25
CA ARG A 14 22.07 -13.59 -13.11
C ARG A 14 21.51 -12.23 -13.52
N ALA A 15 21.61 -11.83 -14.79
CA ALA A 15 21.04 -10.59 -15.31
C ALA A 15 19.52 -10.66 -15.53
N TRP A 16 18.91 -11.85 -15.44
CA TRP A 16 17.47 -12.04 -15.67
C TRP A 16 16.69 -12.32 -14.39
N ARG A 17 15.40 -12.00 -14.39
CA ARG A 17 14.41 -12.45 -13.42
C ARG A 17 13.45 -13.44 -14.08
N PRO A 18 13.40 -14.71 -13.63
CA PRO A 18 12.37 -15.63 -14.06
C PRO A 18 11.02 -15.18 -13.50
N ILE A 19 9.95 -15.31 -14.27
CA ILE A 19 8.58 -15.06 -13.80
C ILE A 19 7.72 -16.24 -14.19
N SER A 20 7.13 -16.89 -13.20
CA SER A 20 6.16 -17.95 -13.36
C SER A 20 4.77 -17.34 -13.58
N LEU A 21 4.23 -17.49 -14.79
CA LEU A 21 2.88 -17.07 -15.11
C LEU A 21 1.90 -18.21 -14.85
N LEU A 22 1.17 -18.09 -13.75
CA LEU A 22 0.12 -19.05 -13.36
C LEU A 22 -1.21 -18.76 -14.08
N SER A 23 -2.05 -19.79 -14.17
CA SER A 23 -3.45 -19.67 -14.62
C SER A 23 -4.24 -18.70 -13.73
N CYS A 24 -5.27 -18.07 -14.29
CA CYS A 24 -6.08 -17.11 -13.55
C CYS A 24 -6.79 -17.74 -12.34
N LEU A 25 -7.29 -18.98 -12.49
CA LEU A 25 -7.92 -19.74 -11.40
C LEU A 25 -6.92 -20.05 -10.28
N GLY A 26 -5.71 -20.53 -10.64
CA GLY A 26 -4.63 -20.77 -9.68
C GLY A 26 -4.24 -19.51 -8.91
N LYS A 27 -4.06 -18.39 -9.61
CA LYS A 27 -3.81 -17.07 -8.98
C LYS A 27 -4.92 -16.65 -8.02
N GLY A 28 -6.18 -16.96 -8.35
CA GLY A 28 -7.34 -16.69 -7.49
C GLY A 28 -7.28 -17.48 -6.17
N LEU A 29 -7.06 -18.79 -6.28
CA LEU A 29 -6.92 -19.70 -5.14
C LEU A 29 -5.71 -19.34 -4.27
N GLU A 30 -4.53 -19.19 -4.87
CA GLU A 30 -3.30 -18.84 -4.16
C GLU A 30 -3.44 -17.51 -3.42
N ARG A 31 -4.11 -16.51 -4.01
CA ARG A 31 -4.37 -15.23 -3.36
C ARG A 31 -5.30 -15.36 -2.16
N LEU A 32 -6.28 -16.26 -2.22
CA LEU A 32 -7.15 -16.56 -1.08
C LEU A 32 -6.33 -17.16 0.07
N ILE A 33 -5.54 -18.19 -0.24
CA ILE A 33 -4.70 -18.90 0.73
C ILE A 33 -3.69 -17.94 1.34
N ALA A 34 -2.97 -17.17 0.52
CA ALA A 34 -1.97 -16.21 0.97
C ALA A 34 -2.53 -15.17 1.95
N ARG A 35 -3.75 -14.68 1.70
CA ARG A 35 -4.44 -13.74 2.61
C ARG A 35 -4.79 -14.37 3.95
N ARG A 36 -5.25 -15.63 3.95
CA ARG A 36 -5.59 -16.36 5.17
C ARG A 36 -4.33 -16.69 5.99
N LEU A 37 -3.29 -17.17 5.32
CA LEU A 37 -1.97 -17.39 5.91
C LEU A 37 -1.44 -16.11 6.55
N ALA A 38 -1.38 -15.01 5.80
CA ALA A 38 -0.85 -13.74 6.32
C ALA A 38 -1.64 -13.19 7.51
N TRP A 39 -2.96 -13.38 7.56
CA TRP A 39 -3.76 -13.02 8.73
C TRP A 39 -3.45 -13.92 9.92
N ALA A 40 -3.47 -15.25 9.73
CA ALA A 40 -3.20 -16.23 10.79
C ALA A 40 -1.78 -16.07 11.36
N SER A 41 -0.80 -15.79 10.49
CA SER A 41 0.59 -15.52 10.88
C SER A 41 0.73 -14.36 11.86
N ILE A 42 -0.08 -13.31 11.72
CA ILE A 42 -0.08 -12.18 12.66
C ILE A 42 -0.92 -12.50 13.89
N HIS A 43 -2.11 -13.08 13.70
CA HIS A 43 -3.07 -13.33 14.77
C HIS A 43 -2.52 -14.31 15.82
N TYR A 44 -1.88 -15.38 15.38
CA TYR A 44 -1.27 -16.39 16.24
C TYR A 44 0.22 -16.14 16.51
N ALA A 45 0.74 -14.96 16.15
CA ALA A 45 2.14 -14.57 16.33
C ALA A 45 3.17 -15.59 15.75
N VAL A 46 2.80 -16.30 14.68
CA VAL A 46 3.68 -17.26 14.00
C VAL A 46 4.90 -16.55 13.44
N LEU A 47 4.69 -15.39 12.80
CA LEU A 47 5.78 -14.55 12.29
C LEU A 47 6.18 -13.51 13.32
N HIS A 48 7.49 -13.30 13.46
CA HIS A 48 8.03 -12.23 14.27
C HIS A 48 7.48 -10.84 13.84
N PRO A 49 7.09 -9.96 14.79
CA PRO A 49 6.49 -8.65 14.49
C PRO A 49 7.33 -7.74 13.58
N GLN A 50 8.65 -7.93 13.56
CA GLN A 50 9.61 -7.12 12.80
C GLN A 50 9.90 -7.68 11.40
N GLN A 51 9.18 -8.73 11.00
CA GLN A 51 9.22 -9.29 9.65
C GLN A 51 8.00 -8.79 8.84
N ALA A 52 8.23 -8.29 7.63
CA ALA A 52 7.20 -7.76 6.72
C ALA A 52 7.49 -8.14 5.25
N GLY A 53 6.70 -7.58 4.31
CA GLY A 53 6.86 -7.79 2.85
C GLY A 53 5.65 -8.43 2.19
N ALA A 54 5.03 -9.40 2.85
CA ALA A 54 3.82 -10.10 2.37
C ALA A 54 2.62 -9.97 3.33
N LEU A 55 2.74 -9.12 4.35
CA LEU A 55 1.77 -9.01 5.44
C LEU A 55 0.86 -7.80 5.28
N PRO A 56 -0.42 -7.91 5.68
CA PRO A 56 -1.35 -6.79 5.61
C PRO A 56 -0.89 -5.64 6.50
N LYS A 57 -1.06 -4.42 5.99
CA LYS A 57 -0.79 -3.15 6.67
C LYS A 57 0.64 -2.94 7.19
N ARG A 58 1.62 -3.80 6.85
CA ARG A 58 3.04 -3.63 7.18
C ARG A 58 3.81 -3.25 5.92
N SER A 59 4.50 -2.11 5.94
CA SER A 59 5.28 -1.61 4.80
C SER A 59 6.77 -1.53 5.13
N ALA A 60 7.60 -1.44 4.09
CA ALA A 60 9.05 -1.28 4.25
C ALA A 60 9.39 -0.02 5.06
N VAL A 61 8.66 1.08 4.81
CA VAL A 61 8.82 2.36 5.53
C VAL A 61 8.50 2.20 7.02
N ASP A 62 7.56 1.31 7.38
CA ASP A 62 7.23 1.06 8.79
C ASP A 62 8.40 0.41 9.54
N LEU A 63 9.12 -0.51 8.91
CA LEU A 63 10.32 -1.13 9.50
C LEU A 63 11.47 -0.13 9.61
N VAL A 64 11.69 0.70 8.60
CA VAL A 64 12.69 1.77 8.68
C VAL A 64 12.36 2.78 9.78
N ALA A 65 11.09 3.15 9.94
CA ALA A 65 10.65 4.04 11.02
C ALA A 65 10.83 3.39 12.41
N ALA A 66 10.64 2.07 12.53
CA ALA A 66 10.90 1.31 13.74
C ALA A 66 12.42 1.26 14.06
N LEU A 67 13.26 0.97 13.07
CA LEU A 67 14.71 0.99 13.19
C LEU A 67 15.22 2.38 13.62
N ILE A 68 14.77 3.44 12.95
CA ILE A 68 15.13 4.82 13.31
C ILE A 68 14.72 5.12 14.74
N HIS A 69 13.53 4.72 15.16
CA HIS A 69 13.08 4.92 16.55
C HIS A 69 14.07 4.32 17.55
N ASP A 70 14.52 3.09 17.33
CA ASP A 70 15.44 2.40 18.24
C ASP A 70 16.83 3.06 18.27
N ILE A 71 17.31 3.54 17.12
CA ILE A 71 18.56 4.32 17.03
C ILE A 71 18.42 5.67 17.76
N GLU A 72 17.29 6.36 17.61
CA GLU A 72 17.02 7.62 18.32
C GLU A 72 16.95 7.39 19.84
N GLU A 73 16.37 6.27 20.29
CA GLU A 73 16.40 5.88 21.71
C GLU A 73 17.82 5.57 22.20
N ALA A 74 18.62 4.88 21.40
CA ALA A 74 20.03 4.62 21.71
C ALA A 74 20.81 5.93 21.89
N PHE A 75 20.64 6.88 20.96
CA PHE A 75 21.28 8.20 21.04
C PHE A 75 20.88 8.97 22.28
N ALA A 76 19.59 8.93 22.65
CA ALA A 76 19.08 9.57 23.85
C ALA A 76 19.69 8.98 25.13
N ARG A 77 20.03 7.68 25.13
CA ARG A 77 20.73 6.98 26.23
C ARG A 77 22.25 7.14 26.17
N GLY A 78 22.77 7.95 25.26
CA GLY A 78 24.22 8.13 25.07
C GLY A 78 24.93 6.91 24.48
N ARG A 79 24.18 5.96 23.92
CA ARG A 79 24.67 4.73 23.29
C ARG A 79 24.90 4.92 21.78
N VAL A 80 25.63 3.99 21.19
CA VAL A 80 25.84 3.88 19.75
C VAL A 80 25.13 2.65 19.20
N ALA A 81 24.93 2.61 17.89
CA ALA A 81 24.33 1.46 17.24
C ALA A 81 25.08 1.07 15.96
N THR A 82 25.11 -0.22 15.66
CA THR A 82 25.66 -0.78 14.43
C THR A 82 24.57 -1.57 13.74
N LEU A 83 24.33 -1.27 12.47
CA LEU A 83 23.41 -1.99 11.60
C LEU A 83 24.21 -2.81 10.60
N VAL A 84 23.83 -4.07 10.47
CA VAL A 84 24.31 -4.96 9.41
C VAL A 84 23.12 -5.37 8.59
N THR A 85 23.23 -5.25 7.28
CA THR A 85 22.25 -5.79 6.34
C THR A 85 22.84 -7.00 5.64
N ALA A 86 22.03 -8.04 5.42
CA ALA A 86 22.41 -9.25 4.71
C ALA A 86 21.33 -9.62 3.70
N ASP A 87 21.76 -9.99 2.50
CA ASP A 87 20.90 -10.39 1.38
C ASP A 87 20.96 -11.91 1.22
N ILE A 88 19.79 -12.54 1.09
CA ILE A 88 19.71 -13.98 0.82
C ILE A 88 20.02 -14.24 -0.65
N GLN A 89 21.05 -15.04 -0.91
CA GLN A 89 21.44 -15.41 -2.26
C GLN A 89 20.35 -16.27 -2.91
N GLY A 90 19.87 -15.84 -4.10
CA GLY A 90 18.85 -16.58 -4.84
C GLY A 90 17.54 -16.72 -4.05
N ALA A 91 17.12 -15.66 -3.35
CA ALA A 91 15.84 -15.65 -2.65
C ALA A 91 14.68 -16.14 -3.52
N PHE A 92 13.71 -16.82 -2.91
CA PHE A 92 12.71 -17.67 -3.57
C PHE A 92 13.29 -18.91 -4.24
N ASP A 93 14.30 -18.81 -5.11
CA ASP A 93 14.83 -19.94 -5.89
C ASP A 93 15.48 -21.02 -5.02
N THR A 94 16.03 -20.65 -3.85
CA THR A 94 16.71 -21.58 -2.92
C THR A 94 15.79 -22.27 -1.91
N ALA A 95 14.50 -21.91 -1.85
CA ALA A 95 13.59 -22.51 -0.88
C ALA A 95 13.39 -24.02 -1.16
N MET A 96 13.74 -24.87 -0.19
CA MET A 96 13.62 -26.33 -0.32
C MET A 96 12.23 -26.80 0.12
N CYS A 97 11.59 -27.66 -0.69
CA CYS A 97 10.23 -28.18 -0.43
C CYS A 97 10.15 -28.90 0.92
N ASN A 98 11.02 -29.88 1.16
CA ASN A 98 11.00 -30.69 2.40
C ASN A 98 11.22 -29.83 3.65
N ARG A 99 12.11 -28.84 3.57
CA ARG A 99 12.37 -27.90 4.68
C ARG A 99 11.16 -26.99 4.91
N LEU A 100 10.51 -26.47 3.86
CA LEU A 100 9.29 -25.67 4.01
C LEU A 100 8.18 -26.48 4.68
N VAL A 101 7.93 -27.70 4.23
CA VAL A 101 6.88 -28.57 4.81
C VAL A 101 7.17 -28.88 6.28
N LEU A 102 8.43 -29.19 6.62
CA LEU A 102 8.86 -29.39 8.00
C LEU A 102 8.60 -28.13 8.84
N ARG A 103 9.01 -26.95 8.33
CA ARG A 103 8.80 -25.66 9.03
C ARG A 103 7.33 -25.36 9.26
N LEU A 104 6.47 -25.65 8.28
CA LEU A 104 5.03 -25.47 8.45
C LEU A 104 4.48 -26.39 9.56
N ARG A 105 4.95 -27.63 9.66
CA ARG A 105 4.55 -28.56 10.72
C ARG A 105 5.05 -28.12 12.10
N GLU A 106 6.31 -27.71 12.21
CA GLU A 106 6.90 -27.19 13.46
C GLU A 106 6.20 -25.91 13.95
N GLN A 107 5.73 -25.07 13.03
CA GLN A 107 4.94 -23.87 13.33
C GLN A 107 3.48 -24.17 13.71
N GLY A 108 3.05 -25.44 13.67
CA GLY A 108 1.70 -25.86 14.04
C GLY A 108 0.64 -25.61 12.95
N TRP A 109 1.04 -25.46 11.68
CA TRP A 109 0.06 -25.35 10.59
C TRP A 109 -0.67 -26.69 10.36
N PRO A 110 -1.96 -26.65 9.99
CA PRO A 110 -2.70 -27.85 9.64
C PRO A 110 -2.01 -28.71 8.58
N ASP A 111 -1.99 -30.04 8.77
CA ASP A 111 -1.24 -30.95 7.89
C ASP A 111 -1.73 -30.93 6.44
N ASN A 112 -3.02 -30.69 6.20
CA ASN A 112 -3.56 -30.49 4.84
C ASN A 112 -2.95 -29.27 4.14
N LEU A 113 -2.66 -28.20 4.87
CA LEU A 113 -2.01 -26.99 4.35
C LEU A 113 -0.51 -27.23 4.10
N ALA A 114 0.16 -27.96 5.00
CA ALA A 114 1.54 -28.37 4.81
C ALA A 114 1.71 -29.28 3.58
N ARG A 115 0.81 -30.28 3.42
CA ARG A 115 0.74 -31.13 2.22
C ARG A 115 0.43 -30.34 0.95
N TRP A 116 -0.48 -29.36 1.03
CA TRP A 116 -0.76 -28.48 -0.10
C TRP A 116 0.46 -27.66 -0.50
N ALA A 117 1.22 -27.11 0.46
CA ALA A 117 2.46 -26.38 0.18
C ALA A 117 3.53 -27.30 -0.44
N GLY A 118 3.62 -28.55 0.02
CA GLY A 118 4.47 -29.57 -0.60
C GLY A 118 4.07 -29.86 -2.06
N SER A 119 2.79 -30.12 -2.30
CA SER A 119 2.24 -30.32 -3.65
C SER A 119 2.47 -29.11 -4.56
N PHE A 120 2.34 -27.89 -4.03
CA PHE A 120 2.60 -26.65 -4.75
C PHE A 120 4.06 -26.50 -5.23
N MET A 121 5.02 -27.05 -4.49
CA MET A 121 6.44 -26.98 -4.85
C MET A 121 6.93 -28.18 -5.67
N SER A 122 6.24 -29.32 -5.60
CA SER A 122 6.63 -30.58 -6.25
C SER A 122 6.18 -30.69 -7.71
N GLY A 123 6.87 -31.52 -8.50
CA GLY A 123 6.48 -31.86 -9.88
C GLY A 123 6.54 -30.69 -10.86
N ARG A 124 7.27 -29.62 -10.54
CA ARG A 124 7.38 -28.44 -11.39
C ARG A 124 8.48 -28.62 -12.41
N SER A 125 8.28 -28.03 -13.58
CA SER A 125 9.28 -27.95 -14.63
C SER A 125 9.28 -26.56 -15.26
N ALA A 126 10.40 -26.19 -15.87
CA ALA A 126 10.57 -24.93 -16.57
C ALA A 126 11.23 -25.15 -17.94
N ARG A 127 10.90 -24.28 -18.88
CA ARG A 127 11.61 -24.11 -20.14
C ARG A 127 11.75 -22.63 -20.43
N VAL A 128 12.84 -22.23 -21.08
CA VAL A 128 13.10 -20.85 -21.45
C VAL A 128 12.76 -20.68 -22.92
N ARG A 129 11.91 -19.70 -23.23
CA ARG A 129 11.70 -19.23 -24.61
C ARG A 129 12.38 -17.87 -24.77
N TYR A 130 13.30 -17.78 -25.73
CA TYR A 130 13.92 -16.54 -26.15
C TYR A 130 13.73 -16.41 -27.67
N GLN A 131 12.95 -15.41 -28.09
CA GLN A 131 12.50 -15.26 -29.47
C GLN A 131 11.83 -16.56 -29.96
N ASP A 132 12.43 -17.19 -30.97
CA ASP A 132 11.93 -18.39 -31.63
C ASP A 132 12.56 -19.68 -31.09
N ILE A 133 13.55 -19.56 -30.21
CA ILE A 133 14.24 -20.69 -29.58
C ILE A 133 13.57 -21.00 -28.25
N THR A 134 13.20 -22.27 -28.05
CA THR A 134 12.67 -22.79 -26.78
C THR A 134 13.56 -23.93 -26.30
N THR A 135 14.06 -23.84 -25.07
CA THR A 135 14.85 -24.92 -24.48
C THR A 135 13.97 -26.15 -24.20
N PRO A 136 14.57 -27.35 -24.08
CA PRO A 136 13.89 -28.49 -23.48
C PRO A 136 13.33 -28.16 -22.09
N THR A 137 12.31 -28.91 -21.69
CA THR A 137 11.72 -28.82 -20.37
C THR A 137 12.65 -29.44 -19.34
N THR A 138 12.99 -28.70 -18.29
CA THR A 138 13.86 -29.15 -17.19
C THR A 138 13.08 -29.17 -15.88
N PRO A 139 13.16 -30.25 -15.08
CA PRO A 139 12.51 -30.30 -13.77
C PRO A 139 13.13 -29.28 -12.80
N LEU A 140 12.29 -28.64 -11.99
CA LEU A 140 12.72 -27.73 -10.92
C LEU A 140 12.69 -28.46 -9.58
N GLN A 141 13.87 -28.70 -9.02
CA GLN A 141 14.03 -29.42 -7.75
C GLN A 141 13.71 -28.55 -6.52
N CYS A 142 13.86 -27.22 -6.63
CA CYS A 142 13.64 -26.30 -5.52
C CYS A 142 13.04 -24.96 -6.01
N GLY A 143 12.72 -24.12 -5.04
CA GLY A 143 12.38 -22.72 -5.25
C GLY A 143 10.90 -22.43 -5.27
N LEU A 144 10.50 -21.27 -4.77
CA LEU A 144 9.13 -20.78 -4.82
C LEU A 144 8.91 -20.03 -6.15
N PRO A 145 7.81 -20.28 -6.88
CA PRO A 145 7.60 -19.66 -8.19
C PRO A 145 7.45 -18.14 -8.07
N GLN A 146 8.32 -17.38 -8.74
CA GLN A 146 8.30 -15.92 -8.72
C GLN A 146 7.12 -15.39 -9.56
N GLY A 147 6.13 -14.79 -8.92
CA GLY A 147 4.88 -14.34 -9.55
C GLY A 147 3.62 -15.01 -9.01
N SER A 148 3.80 -16.09 -8.23
CA SER A 148 2.73 -16.66 -7.41
C SER A 148 2.31 -15.71 -6.28
N PRO A 149 1.00 -15.52 -6.05
CA PRO A 149 0.50 -14.81 -4.87
C PRO A 149 0.84 -15.45 -3.52
N VAL A 150 1.08 -16.77 -3.45
CA VAL A 150 1.37 -17.47 -2.18
C VAL A 150 2.86 -17.54 -1.85
N SER A 151 3.73 -17.53 -2.86
CA SER A 151 5.19 -17.59 -2.66
C SER A 151 5.71 -16.60 -1.61
N PRO A 152 5.32 -15.30 -1.60
CA PRO A 152 5.84 -14.35 -0.62
C PRO A 152 5.57 -14.74 0.83
N ILE A 153 4.37 -15.22 1.17
CA ILE A 153 4.07 -15.59 2.56
C ILE A 153 4.74 -16.91 2.96
N LEU A 154 4.86 -17.87 2.03
CA LEU A 154 5.61 -19.11 2.29
C LEU A 154 7.10 -18.82 2.52
N PHE A 155 7.68 -17.88 1.77
CA PHE A 155 9.05 -17.45 1.99
C PHE A 155 9.25 -16.77 3.36
N LEU A 156 8.29 -15.96 3.81
CA LEU A 156 8.36 -15.39 5.16
C LEU A 156 8.31 -16.48 6.23
N LEU A 157 7.41 -17.48 6.09
CA LEU A 157 7.31 -18.59 7.03
C LEU A 157 8.57 -19.47 7.04
N TYR A 158 9.20 -19.64 5.88
CA TYR A 158 10.46 -20.37 5.73
C TYR A 158 11.62 -19.69 6.47
N THR A 159 11.74 -18.36 6.32
CA THR A 159 12.82 -17.55 6.88
C THR A 159 12.54 -17.04 8.29
N GLU A 160 11.33 -17.27 8.82
CA GLU A 160 10.89 -16.79 10.13
C GLU A 160 11.89 -17.04 11.27
N PRO A 161 12.50 -18.24 11.41
CA PRO A 161 13.32 -18.52 12.58
C PRO A 161 14.54 -17.60 12.69
N ILE A 162 15.05 -17.06 11.58
CA ILE A 162 16.12 -16.06 11.54
C ILE A 162 15.85 -14.91 12.51
N TYR A 163 14.60 -14.47 12.58
CA TYR A 163 14.20 -13.30 13.36
C TYR A 163 14.04 -13.60 14.85
N ARG A 164 14.12 -14.87 15.25
CA ARG A 164 14.13 -15.33 16.65
C ARG A 164 15.53 -15.68 17.16
N LEU A 165 16.56 -15.64 16.32
CA LEU A 165 17.94 -15.96 16.71
C LEU A 165 18.59 -14.81 17.50
N GLY A 166 19.39 -15.16 18.52
CA GLY A 166 20.27 -14.21 19.21
C GLY A 166 19.51 -13.07 19.90
N ASN A 167 19.51 -11.88 19.29
CA ASN A 167 18.75 -10.71 19.74
C ASN A 167 17.52 -10.44 18.84
N PRO A 168 16.33 -11.02 19.14
CA PRO A 168 15.13 -10.87 18.30
C PRO A 168 14.65 -9.42 18.16
N GLU A 169 14.78 -8.61 19.22
CA GLU A 169 14.35 -7.21 19.20
C GLU A 169 15.22 -6.36 18.26
N GLY A 170 16.44 -6.78 17.95
CA GLY A 170 17.33 -6.12 17.01
C GLY A 170 17.21 -6.59 15.56
N ARG A 171 16.36 -7.57 15.25
CA ARG A 171 16.25 -8.14 13.90
C ARG A 171 15.05 -7.59 13.13
N PHE A 172 15.29 -7.17 11.91
CA PHE A 172 14.28 -6.63 10.99
C PHE A 172 14.35 -7.38 9.66
N GLY A 173 13.18 -7.65 9.07
CA GLY A 173 13.08 -8.41 7.84
C GLY A 173 12.06 -7.86 6.87
N TYR A 174 12.42 -7.68 5.62
CA TYR A 174 11.46 -7.37 4.56
C TYR A 174 11.66 -8.30 3.38
N ALA A 175 10.80 -9.30 3.25
CA ALA A 175 11.02 -10.40 2.30
C ALA A 175 12.41 -11.04 2.51
N ASP A 176 13.33 -10.84 1.56
CA ASP A 176 14.71 -11.32 1.51
C ASP A 176 15.74 -10.41 2.19
N ASP A 177 15.43 -9.12 2.33
CA ASP A 177 16.30 -8.17 3.02
C ASP A 177 16.26 -8.43 4.55
N THR A 178 17.40 -8.85 5.11
CA THR A 178 17.57 -9.03 6.56
C THR A 178 18.44 -7.92 7.14
N ALA A 179 18.09 -7.40 8.32
CA ALA A 179 18.93 -6.45 9.03
C ALA A 179 19.02 -6.78 10.53
N ILE A 180 20.22 -6.56 11.09
CA ILE A 180 20.55 -6.79 12.50
C ILE A 180 21.06 -5.47 13.09
N LEU A 181 20.36 -4.96 14.08
CA LEU A 181 20.73 -3.78 14.86
C LEU A 181 21.33 -4.21 16.21
N CYS A 182 22.57 -3.80 16.44
CA CYS A 182 23.27 -3.96 17.71
C CYS A 182 23.40 -2.59 18.39
N VAL A 183 23.03 -2.48 19.66
CA VAL A 183 23.11 -1.24 20.45
C VAL A 183 24.00 -1.45 21.66
N GLY A 184 24.97 -0.56 21.87
CA GLY A 184 26.00 -0.72 22.91
C GLY A 184 26.58 0.62 23.36
N GLN A 185 27.56 0.55 24.27
CA GLN A 185 28.21 1.75 24.81
C GLN A 185 29.27 2.31 23.87
N SER A 186 29.91 1.44 23.09
CA SER A 186 31.01 1.77 22.18
C SER A 186 30.85 1.09 20.82
N VAL A 187 31.55 1.58 19.81
CA VAL A 187 31.45 1.04 18.44
C VAL A 187 32.07 -0.35 18.42
N GLU A 188 33.20 -0.55 19.10
CA GLU A 188 33.91 -1.81 19.28
C GLU A 188 32.98 -2.90 19.82
N GLN A 189 32.21 -2.58 20.87
CA GLN A 189 31.23 -3.52 21.43
C GLN A 189 30.17 -3.88 20.39
N THR A 190 29.59 -2.89 19.73
CA THR A 190 28.52 -3.14 18.75
C THR A 190 28.99 -3.85 17.48
N SER A 191 30.22 -3.61 17.02
CA SER A 191 30.81 -4.29 15.86
C SER A 191 31.07 -5.76 16.19
N ARG A 192 31.58 -6.06 17.39
CA ARG A 192 31.76 -7.45 17.85
C ARG A 192 30.44 -8.21 17.94
N MET A 193 29.43 -7.61 18.60
CA MET A 193 28.08 -8.19 18.67
C MET A 193 27.49 -8.42 17.27
N ALA A 194 27.70 -7.49 16.35
CA ALA A 194 27.24 -7.60 14.98
C ALA A 194 27.89 -8.77 14.25
N SER A 195 29.20 -8.98 14.40
CA SER A 195 29.91 -10.14 13.86
C SER A 195 29.41 -11.46 14.44
N GLU A 196 29.23 -11.54 15.76
CA GLU A 196 28.69 -12.74 16.42
C GLU A 196 27.28 -13.07 15.91
N HIS A 197 26.39 -12.07 15.84
CA HIS A 197 25.03 -12.27 15.35
C HIS A 197 24.95 -12.61 13.86
N LEU A 198 25.88 -12.09 13.06
CA LEU A 198 26.00 -12.43 11.64
C LEU A 198 26.54 -13.85 11.47
N GLN A 199 27.51 -14.28 12.27
CA GLN A 199 28.00 -15.66 12.23
C GLN A 199 26.90 -16.66 12.60
N VAL A 200 26.11 -16.38 13.64
CA VAL A 200 24.93 -17.20 14.00
C VAL A 200 23.93 -17.25 12.85
N LEU A 201 23.72 -16.13 12.14
CA LEU A 201 22.84 -16.08 10.98
C LEU A 201 23.35 -16.96 9.83
N VAL A 202 24.64 -16.88 9.51
CA VAL A 202 25.29 -17.68 8.46
C VAL A 202 25.25 -19.17 8.78
N ASN A 203 25.57 -19.55 10.02
CA ASN A 203 25.53 -20.95 10.46
C ASN A 203 24.12 -21.53 10.37
N TRP A 204 23.12 -20.76 10.81
CA TRP A 204 21.71 -21.16 10.68
C TRP A 204 21.30 -21.28 9.21
N GLY A 205 21.74 -20.34 8.37
CA GLY A 205 21.50 -20.37 6.93
C GLY A 205 22.02 -21.66 6.31
N ALA A 206 23.29 -21.99 6.55
CA ALA A 206 23.94 -23.19 6.03
C ALA A 206 23.18 -24.48 6.44
N ALA A 207 22.75 -24.58 7.71
CA ALA A 207 21.95 -25.71 8.19
C ALA A 207 20.56 -25.83 7.54
N ASN A 208 20.05 -24.75 6.96
CA ASN A 208 18.71 -24.64 6.37
C ASN A 208 18.71 -24.44 4.84
N GLY A 209 19.86 -24.61 4.17
CA GLY A 209 19.96 -24.43 2.72
C GLY A 209 19.74 -22.98 2.26
N ILE A 210 20.06 -22.01 3.12
CA ILE A 210 20.06 -20.58 2.81
C ILE A 210 21.51 -20.07 2.86
N SER A 211 21.96 -19.47 1.76
CA SER A 211 23.25 -18.78 1.71
C SER A 211 23.04 -17.27 1.75
N PHE A 212 23.88 -16.57 2.50
CA PHE A 212 23.93 -15.11 2.52
C PHE A 212 25.07 -14.63 1.64
N ASP A 213 24.83 -13.57 0.88
CA ASP A 213 25.80 -13.01 -0.05
C ASP A 213 26.76 -12.06 0.69
N PRO A 214 28.05 -12.42 0.87
CA PRO A 214 28.99 -11.57 1.56
C PRO A 214 29.21 -10.26 0.80
N GLU A 215 29.22 -10.25 -0.54
CA GLU A 215 29.46 -9.04 -1.32
C GLU A 215 28.40 -7.96 -1.09
N LYS A 216 27.15 -8.38 -0.88
CA LYS A 216 26.01 -7.49 -0.61
C LYS A 216 25.79 -7.16 0.85
N THR A 217 26.62 -7.69 1.74
CA THR A 217 26.54 -7.35 3.15
C THR A 217 27.08 -5.94 3.36
N GLU A 218 26.22 -5.05 3.82
CA GLU A 218 26.58 -3.66 4.12
C GLU A 218 26.57 -3.45 5.63
N VAL A 219 27.46 -2.59 6.12
CA VAL A 219 27.62 -2.27 7.54
C VAL A 219 27.50 -0.77 7.73
N MET A 220 26.87 -0.33 8.82
CA MET A 220 26.76 1.09 9.13
C MET A 220 26.77 1.35 10.64
N HIS A 221 27.61 2.28 11.07
CA HIS A 221 27.64 2.77 12.44
C HIS A 221 26.85 4.07 12.60
N PHE A 222 26.03 4.12 13.65
CA PHE A 222 25.22 5.25 14.06
C PHE A 222 25.74 5.82 15.37
N SER A 223 26.13 7.10 15.35
CA SER A 223 26.53 7.83 16.55
C SER A 223 26.43 9.34 16.35
N PRO A 224 25.91 10.09 17.34
CA PRO A 224 25.93 11.55 17.30
C PRO A 224 27.35 12.11 17.52
N ARG A 225 28.23 11.36 18.20
CA ARG A 225 29.61 11.74 18.49
C ARG A 225 30.53 11.42 17.31
N ARG A 226 31.64 12.15 17.18
CA ARG A 226 32.76 11.74 16.31
C ARG A 226 33.54 10.61 17.02
N TRP A 227 34.12 9.74 16.23
CA TRP A 227 35.06 8.70 16.65
C TRP A 227 36.08 8.56 15.51
N GLU A 228 37.28 8.10 15.84
CA GLU A 228 38.45 8.15 14.95
C GLU A 228 38.60 6.90 14.07
N THR A 229 38.22 5.71 14.57
CA THR A 229 38.52 4.42 13.90
C THR A 229 37.29 3.72 13.31
N GLU A 230 37.28 3.49 11.99
CA GLU A 230 36.25 2.71 11.31
C GLU A 230 36.45 1.24 11.63
N LEU A 231 35.58 0.67 12.47
CA LEU A 231 35.73 -0.70 12.95
C LEU A 231 34.95 -1.67 12.06
N PRO A 232 35.63 -2.60 11.36
CA PRO A 232 34.96 -3.53 10.47
C PRO A 232 34.07 -4.51 11.25
N VAL A 233 33.10 -5.08 10.53
CA VAL A 233 32.32 -6.23 10.98
C VAL A 233 32.67 -7.42 10.09
N ARG A 234 33.00 -8.55 10.70
CA ARG A 234 33.28 -9.82 10.00
C ARG A 234 31.99 -10.53 9.57
N HIS A 235 31.94 -10.95 8.31
CA HIS A 235 30.99 -11.89 7.73
C HIS A 235 31.76 -13.15 7.31
N GLY A 236 31.79 -14.16 8.18
CA GLY A 236 32.71 -15.29 8.01
C GLY A 236 34.15 -14.77 7.96
N ASP A 237 34.87 -15.13 6.90
CA ASP A 237 36.26 -14.71 6.69
C ASP A 237 36.40 -13.31 6.07
N VAL A 238 35.30 -12.67 5.65
CA VAL A 238 35.32 -11.37 4.96
C VAL A 238 35.06 -10.24 5.94
N GLU A 239 35.94 -9.24 5.97
CA GLU A 239 35.73 -8.01 6.74
C GLU A 239 34.95 -6.97 5.93
N LYS A 240 33.96 -6.34 6.57
CA LYS A 240 33.11 -5.30 5.97
C LYS A 240 33.31 -3.98 6.67
N GLN A 241 33.79 -3.01 5.90
CA GLN A 241 33.97 -1.64 6.36
C GLN A 241 32.62 -0.92 6.41
N PRO A 242 32.41 -0.06 7.42
CA PRO A 242 31.17 0.68 7.56
C PRO A 242 31.02 1.76 6.47
N GLU A 243 29.82 1.88 5.93
CA GLU A 243 29.51 2.92 4.96
C GLU A 243 29.14 4.25 5.62
N THR A 244 29.48 5.36 4.95
CA THR A 244 29.07 6.70 5.37
C THR A 244 27.57 6.96 5.19
N ALA A 245 26.95 6.32 4.17
CA ALA A 245 25.53 6.40 3.89
C ALA A 245 25.00 5.13 3.23
N MET A 246 24.28 4.31 4.00
CA MET A 246 23.70 3.04 3.56
C MET A 246 22.28 3.21 3.02
N ARG A 247 21.91 2.44 1.98
CA ARG A 247 20.53 2.39 1.47
C ARG A 247 19.83 1.12 1.94
N TRP A 248 18.90 1.27 2.88
CA TRP A 248 18.08 0.15 3.34
C TRP A 248 16.60 0.39 3.06
N LEU A 249 15.93 -0.60 2.45
CA LEU A 249 14.49 -0.56 2.08
C LEU A 249 14.06 0.69 1.29
N GLY A 250 14.99 1.25 0.52
CA GLY A 250 14.78 2.45 -0.31
C GLY A 250 15.05 3.78 0.37
N LEU A 251 15.36 3.81 1.67
CA LEU A 251 15.78 5.00 2.39
C LEU A 251 17.29 5.04 2.56
N TRP A 252 17.88 6.22 2.39
CA TRP A 252 19.31 6.43 2.67
C TRP A 252 19.47 6.91 4.11
N LEU A 253 20.19 6.12 4.90
CA LEU A 253 20.53 6.41 6.28
C LEU A 253 21.95 6.97 6.32
N ASP A 254 22.18 7.99 7.14
CA ASP A 254 23.50 8.54 7.44
C ASP A 254 23.79 8.40 8.94
N ARG A 255 25.07 8.44 9.32
CA ARG A 255 25.55 8.22 10.71
C ARG A 255 24.77 8.98 11.78
N LYS A 256 24.31 10.20 11.47
CA LYS A 256 23.60 11.11 12.38
C LYS A 256 22.10 11.21 12.11
N LEU A 257 21.56 10.40 11.19
CA LEU A 257 20.17 10.41 10.75
C LEU A 257 19.72 11.82 10.30
N THR A 258 20.54 12.49 9.49
CA THR A 258 20.27 13.81 8.88
C THR A 258 19.48 13.74 7.58
N PHE A 259 19.48 12.59 6.89
CA PHE A 259 18.81 12.29 5.63
C PHE A 259 19.19 13.21 4.47
N LYS A 260 20.39 13.82 4.51
CA LYS A 260 20.89 14.67 3.43
C LYS A 260 20.99 13.89 2.11
N ALA A 261 21.64 12.74 2.12
CA ALA A 261 21.79 11.87 0.95
C ALA A 261 20.44 11.36 0.42
N HIS A 262 19.49 11.05 1.32
CA HIS A 262 18.14 10.60 0.97
C HIS A 262 17.40 11.67 0.18
N VAL A 263 17.29 12.87 0.75
CA VAL A 263 16.56 13.97 0.11
C VAL A 263 17.23 14.35 -1.19
N GLU A 264 18.56 14.36 -1.28
CA GLU A 264 19.29 14.65 -2.50
C GLU A 264 18.95 13.68 -3.64
N LYS A 265 19.08 12.36 -3.40
CA LYS A 265 18.83 11.33 -4.41
C LYS A 265 17.37 11.31 -4.87
N TRP A 266 16.42 11.40 -3.94
CA TRP A 266 14.99 11.40 -4.29
C TRP A 266 14.53 12.71 -4.94
N THR A 267 15.10 13.86 -4.54
CA THR A 267 14.84 15.14 -5.20
C THR A 267 15.38 15.14 -6.62
N ALA A 268 16.59 14.61 -6.87
CA ALA A 268 17.15 14.47 -8.21
C ALA A 268 16.27 13.57 -9.10
N LYS A 269 15.78 12.45 -8.56
CA LYS A 269 14.86 11.57 -9.28
C LYS A 269 13.53 12.25 -9.60
N ALA A 270 12.94 12.96 -8.63
CA ALA A 270 11.73 13.75 -8.84
C ALA A 270 11.94 14.84 -9.90
N GLN A 271 13.14 15.44 -9.91
CA GLN A 271 13.51 16.46 -10.88
C GLN A 271 13.58 15.91 -12.31
N ALA A 272 14.15 14.71 -12.50
CA ALA A 272 14.21 14.05 -13.79
C ALA A 272 12.79 13.78 -14.35
N VAL A 273 11.88 13.28 -13.49
CA VAL A 273 10.47 13.08 -13.87
C VAL A 273 9.79 14.40 -14.19
N ALA A 274 10.02 15.45 -13.39
CA ALA A 274 9.48 16.78 -13.66
C ALA A 274 9.97 17.34 -15.01
N ASN A 275 11.23 17.08 -15.39
CA ASN A 275 11.78 17.49 -16.69
C ASN A 275 11.10 16.75 -17.85
N HIS A 276 10.87 15.44 -17.70
CA HIS A 276 10.16 14.66 -18.69
C HIS A 276 8.70 15.11 -18.84
N LEU A 277 8.01 15.41 -17.73
CA LEU A 277 6.68 15.99 -17.77
C LEU A 277 6.70 17.36 -18.47
N ARG A 278 7.70 18.19 -18.19
CA ARG A 278 7.85 19.49 -18.85
C ARG A 278 8.01 19.36 -20.36
N SER A 279 8.70 18.34 -20.88
CA SER A 279 8.80 18.12 -22.33
C SER A 279 7.46 17.73 -22.99
N LEU A 280 6.48 17.25 -22.23
CA LEU A 280 5.13 16.99 -22.72
C LEU A 280 4.23 18.24 -22.70
N GLY A 281 4.69 19.31 -22.05
CA GLY A 281 4.03 20.60 -21.99
C GLY A 281 4.51 21.54 -23.08
N ASN A 282 3.57 22.22 -23.74
CA ASN A 282 3.82 23.31 -24.69
C ASN A 282 2.61 24.26 -24.68
N THR A 283 2.83 25.56 -24.83
CA THR A 283 1.80 26.59 -24.88
C THR A 283 0.81 26.42 -26.05
N ARG A 284 1.23 25.78 -27.15
CA ARG A 284 0.38 25.60 -28.37
C ARG A 284 -0.18 24.20 -28.56
N ARG A 285 0.59 23.15 -28.23
CA ARG A 285 0.23 21.72 -28.49
C ARG A 285 0.46 20.81 -27.27
N GLY A 286 0.55 21.40 -26.08
CA GLY A 286 0.85 20.67 -24.85
C GLY A 286 -0.34 19.96 -24.23
N ALA A 287 -0.05 19.06 -23.29
CA ALA A 287 -1.07 18.48 -22.44
C ALA A 287 -1.81 19.57 -21.63
N LEU A 288 -3.11 19.34 -21.41
CA LEU A 288 -3.96 20.23 -20.61
C LEU A 288 -3.35 20.44 -19.20
N PRO A 289 -3.37 21.67 -18.64
CA PRO A 289 -2.85 21.95 -17.30
C PRO A 289 -3.42 21.02 -16.22
N SER A 290 -4.70 20.65 -16.31
CA SER A 290 -5.33 19.69 -15.39
C SER A 290 -4.74 18.28 -15.51
N ALA A 291 -4.40 17.83 -16.72
CA ALA A 291 -3.72 16.56 -16.95
C ALA A 291 -2.28 16.60 -16.40
N MET A 292 -1.57 17.69 -16.64
CA MET A 292 -0.22 17.92 -16.10
C MET A 292 -0.22 17.97 -14.57
N GLN A 293 -1.21 18.62 -13.96
CA GLN A 293 -1.38 18.65 -12.52
C GLN A 293 -1.58 17.23 -11.96
N ARG A 294 -2.42 16.41 -12.61
CA ARG A 294 -2.58 14.99 -12.23
C ARG A 294 -1.28 14.22 -12.36
N ALA A 295 -0.52 14.42 -13.44
CA ALA A 295 0.76 13.77 -13.65
C ALA A 295 1.79 14.16 -12.59
N VAL A 296 1.88 15.45 -12.22
CA VAL A 296 2.75 15.91 -11.13
C VAL A 296 2.36 15.27 -9.79
N ARG A 297 1.06 15.23 -9.47
CA ARG A 297 0.55 14.57 -8.24
C ARG A 297 0.77 13.06 -8.22
N ALA A 298 0.73 12.40 -9.38
CA ALA A 298 0.86 10.95 -9.49
C ALA A 298 2.32 10.48 -9.61
N CYS A 299 3.18 11.27 -10.24
CA CYS A 299 4.53 10.84 -10.59
C CYS A 299 5.62 11.61 -9.84
N VAL A 300 5.45 12.91 -9.55
CA VAL A 300 6.47 13.73 -8.90
C VAL A 300 6.29 13.74 -7.37
N GLU A 301 5.08 14.03 -6.88
CA GLU A 301 4.80 14.09 -5.43
C GLU A 301 5.19 12.79 -4.71
N PRO A 302 4.86 11.57 -5.17
CA PRO A 302 5.19 10.34 -4.45
C PRO A 302 6.70 10.05 -4.40
N ILE A 303 7.45 10.45 -5.43
CA ILE A 303 8.91 10.32 -5.48
C ILE A 303 9.55 11.32 -4.52
N LEU A 304 9.10 12.57 -4.55
CA LEU A 304 9.63 13.64 -3.70
C LEU A 304 9.33 13.41 -2.21
N LEU A 305 8.16 12.85 -1.90
CA LEU A 305 7.69 12.60 -0.53
C LEU A 305 8.00 11.17 -0.03
N PHE A 306 8.85 10.42 -0.74
CA PHE A 306 9.17 9.05 -0.37
C PHE A 306 9.87 8.98 1.01
N GLY A 307 9.31 8.16 1.90
CA GLY A 307 9.87 7.89 3.22
C GLY A 307 9.69 9.01 4.26
N VAL A 308 8.88 10.03 3.97
CA VAL A 308 8.63 11.18 4.88
C VAL A 308 8.17 10.72 6.27
N GLU A 309 7.40 9.63 6.32
CA GLU A 309 6.95 8.98 7.55
C GLU A 309 8.11 8.59 8.49
N ALA A 310 9.27 8.26 7.93
CA ALA A 310 10.44 7.80 8.66
C ALA A 310 11.44 8.94 8.96
N TRP A 311 11.74 9.80 7.98
CA TRP A 311 12.84 10.77 8.12
C TRP A 311 12.42 12.16 8.62
N TYR A 312 11.17 12.58 8.40
CA TYR A 312 10.76 13.97 8.64
C TYR A 312 10.54 14.25 10.13
N PRO A 313 11.31 15.16 10.77
CA PRO A 313 11.20 15.40 12.20
C PRO A 313 10.07 16.35 12.62
N GLY A 314 9.35 16.97 11.68
CA GLY A 314 8.46 18.10 11.94
C GLY A 314 9.20 19.45 12.00
N PRO A 315 8.51 20.54 12.40
CA PRO A 315 9.08 21.90 12.40
C PRO A 315 10.05 22.11 13.56
N THR A 316 9.84 21.42 14.67
CA THR A 316 10.70 21.43 15.86
C THR A 316 11.33 20.06 16.09
N SER A 317 12.43 20.02 16.83
CA SER A 317 13.19 18.83 17.19
C SER A 317 13.70 18.95 18.63
N PRO A 318 13.60 17.89 19.46
CA PRO A 318 14.25 17.85 20.77
C PRO A 318 15.78 17.77 20.62
N ARG A 319 16.51 18.16 21.66
CA ARG A 319 17.95 17.92 21.78
C ARG A 319 18.21 16.57 22.49
N TRP A 320 19.22 15.82 22.04
CA TRP A 320 19.56 14.51 22.63
C TRP A 320 19.82 14.57 24.14
N ARG A 321 20.61 15.56 24.60
CA ARG A 321 20.97 15.73 26.02
C ARG A 321 19.96 16.56 26.84
N GLN A 322 19.02 17.23 26.19
CA GLN A 322 18.00 18.07 26.84
C GLN A 322 16.65 17.90 26.11
N PRO A 323 15.95 16.77 26.33
CA PRO A 323 14.75 16.42 25.56
C PRO A 323 13.56 17.37 25.76
N THR A 324 13.53 18.09 26.89
CA THR A 324 12.51 19.11 27.20
C THR A 324 12.66 20.37 26.36
N VAL A 325 13.87 20.68 25.89
CA VAL A 325 14.14 21.85 25.06
C VAL A 325 13.92 21.50 23.59
N GLN A 326 12.86 22.06 23.01
CA GLN A 326 12.57 21.94 21.58
C GLN A 326 13.13 23.14 20.83
N GLY A 327 13.93 22.88 19.78
CA GLY A 327 14.42 23.91 18.87
C GLY A 327 13.90 23.70 17.45
N PRO A 328 14.15 24.64 16.52
CA PRO A 328 13.80 24.46 15.11
C PRO A 328 14.55 23.25 14.53
N SER A 329 13.85 22.44 13.74
CA SER A 329 14.44 21.30 13.04
C SER A 329 15.49 21.77 12.03
N ARG A 330 16.66 21.13 12.03
CA ARG A 330 17.78 21.41 11.12
C ARG A 330 17.57 20.84 9.70
N ILE A 331 16.42 21.14 9.11
CA ILE A 331 15.99 20.60 7.80
C ILE A 331 15.79 21.68 6.73
N GLN A 332 16.09 22.96 7.04
CA GLN A 332 15.83 24.07 6.11
C GLN A 332 16.52 23.88 4.75
N GLN A 333 17.76 23.41 4.74
CA GLN A 333 18.49 23.11 3.50
C GLN A 333 17.80 22.00 2.68
N LEU A 334 17.28 20.97 3.36
CA LEU A 334 16.52 19.89 2.71
C LEU A 334 15.24 20.42 2.07
N LEU A 335 14.49 21.25 2.81
CA LEU A 335 13.27 21.89 2.31
C LEU A 335 13.55 22.78 1.10
N ARG A 336 14.65 23.53 1.08
CA ARG A 336 15.06 24.35 -0.07
C ARG A 336 15.33 23.49 -1.31
N LYS A 337 16.09 22.38 -1.17
CA LYS A 337 16.35 21.43 -2.27
C LYS A 337 15.04 20.86 -2.84
N MET A 338 14.16 20.35 -1.97
CA MET A 338 12.86 19.80 -2.38
C MET A 338 11.96 20.84 -3.04
N SER A 339 11.95 22.07 -2.51
CA SER A 339 11.12 23.16 -3.05
C SER A 339 11.55 23.55 -4.46
N LYS A 340 12.85 23.57 -4.74
CA LYS A 340 13.37 23.80 -6.10
C LYS A 340 12.81 22.79 -7.10
N ALA A 341 12.83 21.50 -6.75
CA ALA A 341 12.30 20.46 -7.62
C ALA A 341 10.78 20.53 -7.80
N LEU A 342 10.04 20.80 -6.72
CA LEU A 342 8.59 20.97 -6.80
C LEU A 342 8.20 22.17 -7.67
N ILE A 343 8.87 23.31 -7.51
CA ILE A 343 8.60 24.51 -8.31
C ILE A 343 8.86 24.23 -9.80
N GLN A 344 9.89 23.45 -10.14
CA GLN A 344 10.14 23.06 -11.52
C GLN A 344 9.01 22.19 -12.10
N ALA A 345 8.44 21.29 -11.30
CA ALA A 345 7.26 20.51 -11.70
C ALA A 345 6.01 21.39 -11.82
N VAL A 346 5.82 22.36 -10.92
CA VAL A 346 4.70 23.31 -10.97
C VAL A 346 4.74 24.16 -12.23
N ARG A 347 5.92 24.59 -12.67
CA ARG A 347 6.11 25.29 -13.95
C ARG A 347 5.87 24.42 -15.18
N ALA A 348 5.76 23.09 -15.04
CA ALA A 348 5.29 22.22 -16.12
C ALA A 348 3.75 22.22 -16.23
N ILE A 349 3.04 22.58 -15.14
CA ILE A 349 1.57 22.68 -15.12
C ILE A 349 1.14 24.02 -15.72
N LEU A 350 1.79 25.09 -15.27
CA LEU A 350 1.50 26.46 -15.68
C LEU A 350 2.61 26.94 -16.62
N PRO A 351 2.34 27.24 -17.90
CA PRO A 351 3.33 27.78 -18.83
C PRO A 351 3.60 29.25 -18.51
N THR A 352 4.13 29.52 -17.32
CA THR A 352 4.42 30.85 -16.77
C THR A 352 5.90 31.18 -16.87
N TRP A 353 6.21 32.46 -16.90
CA TRP A 353 7.58 32.97 -16.88
C TRP A 353 8.37 32.50 -15.65
N LYS A 354 9.70 32.42 -15.77
CA LYS A 354 10.58 32.04 -14.64
C LYS A 354 10.46 33.04 -13.48
N THR A 355 10.17 34.31 -13.77
CA THR A 355 10.01 35.42 -12.83
C THR A 355 8.69 35.42 -12.08
N THR A 356 7.72 34.57 -12.45
CA THR A 356 6.42 34.52 -11.77
C THR A 356 6.58 34.23 -10.28
N PRO A 357 5.95 35.03 -9.38
CA PRO A 357 6.05 34.84 -7.95
C PRO A 357 5.68 33.42 -7.50
N ILE A 358 6.51 32.81 -6.65
CA ILE A 358 6.34 31.41 -6.20
C ILE A 358 4.99 31.18 -5.51
N ALA A 359 4.50 32.17 -4.75
CA ALA A 359 3.19 32.08 -4.10
C ALA A 359 2.05 31.94 -5.11
N VAL A 360 2.12 32.66 -6.22
CA VAL A 360 1.14 32.58 -7.32
C VAL A 360 1.23 31.22 -8.01
N LEU A 361 2.45 30.70 -8.26
CA LEU A 361 2.64 29.37 -8.85
C LEU A 361 1.95 28.27 -8.04
N HIS A 362 2.08 28.28 -6.70
CA HIS A 362 1.42 27.30 -5.85
C HIS A 362 -0.10 27.46 -5.83
N ARG A 363 -0.60 28.70 -5.82
CA ARG A 363 -2.04 28.99 -5.86
C ARG A 363 -2.69 28.49 -7.14
N GLU A 364 -2.17 28.92 -8.29
CA GLU A 364 -2.76 28.63 -9.60
C GLU A 364 -2.58 27.17 -10.02
N SER A 365 -1.47 26.53 -9.63
CA SER A 365 -1.26 25.11 -9.94
C SER A 365 -2.04 24.18 -9.02
N GLY A 366 -2.60 24.70 -7.92
CA GLY A 366 -3.24 23.92 -6.86
C GLY A 366 -2.29 22.96 -6.14
N ILE A 367 -0.97 23.06 -6.33
CA ILE A 367 0.03 22.22 -5.65
C ILE A 367 0.55 22.95 -4.42
N PRO A 368 0.34 22.44 -3.19
CA PRO A 368 0.83 23.08 -1.97
C PRO A 368 2.36 23.15 -1.91
N PRO A 369 2.95 24.13 -1.21
CA PRO A 369 4.38 24.16 -0.89
C PRO A 369 4.85 22.91 -0.15
N VAL A 370 6.14 22.56 -0.31
CA VAL A 370 6.74 21.33 0.27
C VAL A 370 6.48 21.19 1.76
N ARG A 371 6.60 22.27 2.55
CA ARG A 371 6.35 22.21 4.00
C ARG A 371 4.93 21.73 4.32
N GLN A 372 3.93 22.19 3.57
CA GLN A 372 2.53 21.79 3.77
C GLN A 372 2.31 20.33 3.34
N LEU A 373 2.96 19.90 2.25
CA LEU A 373 2.91 18.50 1.82
C LEU A 373 3.51 17.55 2.86
N LEU A 374 4.63 17.93 3.47
CA LEU A 374 5.31 17.15 4.51
C LEU A 374 4.46 17.06 5.79
N GLU A 375 3.91 18.17 6.28
CA GLU A 375 3.03 18.16 7.45
C GLU A 375 1.75 17.37 7.19
N ALA A 376 1.13 17.52 6.01
CA ALA A 376 -0.03 16.71 5.64
C ALA A 376 0.28 15.21 5.61
N ARG A 377 1.48 14.82 5.14
CA ARG A 377 1.94 13.42 5.16
C ARG A 377 2.19 12.93 6.59
N ARG A 378 2.76 13.77 7.45
CA ARG A 378 3.02 13.48 8.86
C ARG A 378 1.72 13.27 9.65
N ILE A 379 0.69 14.10 9.42
CA ILE A 379 -0.64 13.93 10.03
C ILE A 379 -1.29 12.62 9.55
N ARG A 380 -1.24 12.31 8.25
CA ARG A 380 -1.73 11.03 7.72
C ARG A 380 -0.99 9.84 8.32
N PHE A 381 0.32 9.96 8.55
CA PHE A 381 1.09 8.93 9.21
C PHE A 381 0.67 8.74 10.66
N SER A 382 0.35 9.83 11.38
CA SER A 382 -0.25 9.75 12.71
C SER A 382 -1.55 8.93 12.69
N ALA A 383 -2.49 9.26 11.78
CA ALA A 383 -3.75 8.53 11.62
C ALA A 383 -3.52 7.05 11.27
N ARG A 384 -2.53 6.78 10.41
CA ARG A 384 -2.11 5.42 10.07
C ARG A 384 -1.62 4.68 11.32
N ILE A 385 -0.72 5.24 12.13
CA ILE A 385 -0.19 4.58 13.35
C ILE A 385 -1.32 4.17 14.29
N LYS A 386 -2.37 4.99 14.43
CA LYS A 386 -3.55 4.66 15.25
C LYS A 386 -4.38 3.50 14.69
N SER A 387 -4.40 3.31 13.37
CA SER A 387 -5.16 2.23 12.69
C SER A 387 -4.39 0.91 12.54
N LEU A 388 -3.18 0.83 13.10
CA LEU A 388 -2.37 -0.40 13.15
C LEU A 388 -2.76 -1.28 14.33
N ASP A 389 -2.68 -2.59 14.12
CA ASP A 389 -2.93 -3.60 15.13
C ASP A 389 -1.87 -3.56 16.25
N GLY A 390 -2.20 -4.14 17.41
CA GLY A 390 -1.31 -4.14 18.58
C GLY A 390 0.03 -4.86 18.36
N ALA A 391 0.06 -5.87 17.48
CA ALA A 391 1.28 -6.61 17.14
C ALA A 391 2.16 -5.87 16.11
N HIS A 392 1.76 -4.68 15.64
CA HIS A 392 2.55 -3.92 14.69
C HIS A 392 3.80 -3.30 15.36
N PRO A 393 5.00 -3.34 14.75
CA PRO A 393 6.24 -2.87 15.37
C PRO A 393 6.20 -1.39 15.78
N LEU A 394 5.53 -0.55 14.99
CA LEU A 394 5.28 0.85 15.33
C LEU A 394 4.27 1.04 16.48
N ALA A 395 3.29 0.15 16.62
CA ALA A 395 2.32 0.23 17.71
C ALA A 395 3.04 -0.03 19.05
N LYS A 396 3.82 -1.11 19.14
CA LYS A 396 4.64 -1.44 20.33
C LYS A 396 5.52 -0.27 20.79
N ARG A 397 6.17 0.42 19.85
CA ARG A 397 7.07 1.58 20.12
C ARG A 397 6.35 2.88 20.51
N THR A 398 5.05 2.97 20.21
CA THR A 398 4.23 4.17 20.45
C THR A 398 3.25 4.01 21.59
N THR A 399 3.06 2.80 22.12
CA THR A 399 2.28 2.56 23.33
C THR A 399 2.96 3.23 24.51
N GLU A 400 2.28 4.21 25.12
CA GLU A 400 2.69 4.78 26.40
C GLU A 400 2.29 3.78 27.49
N SER A 401 3.25 3.34 28.31
CA SER A 401 2.93 2.49 29.47
C SER A 401 2.01 3.26 30.41
N ALA A 402 0.93 2.62 30.87
CA ALA A 402 0.06 3.19 31.89
C ALA A 402 0.90 3.61 33.11
N PRO A 403 0.60 4.76 33.73
CA PRO A 403 1.30 5.18 34.95
C PRO A 403 1.14 4.07 35.99
N ARG A 404 2.27 3.58 36.52
CA ARG A 404 2.25 2.62 37.62
C ARG A 404 1.62 3.28 38.85
N PRO A 405 0.80 2.56 39.64
CA PRO A 405 0.29 3.10 40.89
C PRO A 405 1.46 3.53 41.78
N ILE A 406 1.36 4.74 42.34
CA ILE A 406 2.40 5.31 43.21
C ILE A 406 2.33 4.59 44.57
N ILE A 407 3.33 3.79 44.87
CA ILE A 407 3.59 3.18 46.18
C ILE A 407 4.15 4.26 47.10
N LYS A 408 3.34 4.81 48.01
CA LYS A 408 3.73 5.94 48.90
C LYS A 408 5.04 5.71 49.67
N CYS A 409 5.38 4.46 50.00
CA CYS A 409 6.59 4.10 50.75
C CYS A 409 7.90 4.19 49.95
N VAL A 410 7.84 4.37 48.62
CA VAL A 410 9.02 4.52 47.76
C VAL A 410 9.15 5.99 47.37
N LYS A 411 10.35 6.58 47.33
CA LYS A 411 10.48 7.98 46.87
C LYS A 411 9.99 8.08 45.41
N LEU A 412 9.16 9.08 45.11
CA LEU A 412 8.55 9.28 43.78
C LEU A 412 9.57 9.21 42.62
N LYS A 413 10.79 9.70 42.84
CA LYS A 413 11.89 9.64 41.86
C LYS A 413 12.31 8.21 41.44
N HIS A 414 12.11 7.21 42.30
CA HIS A 414 12.40 5.80 42.02
C HIS A 414 11.18 5.07 41.42
N GLN A 415 10.00 5.71 41.43
CA GLN A 415 8.76 5.16 40.92
C GLN A 415 8.38 5.73 39.54
N LEU A 416 8.82 6.96 39.26
CA LEU A 416 8.62 7.58 37.96
C LEU A 416 9.36 6.78 36.89
N PRO A 417 8.68 6.35 35.81
CA PRO A 417 9.36 5.68 34.72
C PRO A 417 10.46 6.59 34.16
N PRO A 418 11.58 6.02 33.67
CA PRO A 418 12.65 6.82 33.07
C PRO A 418 12.07 7.71 31.97
N LYS A 419 12.47 8.99 31.95
CA LYS A 419 11.96 9.96 30.98
C LYS A 419 12.17 9.45 29.55
N VAL A 420 11.05 9.16 28.89
CA VAL A 420 11.01 8.58 27.56
C VAL A 420 11.38 9.64 26.53
N PHE A 421 12.37 9.38 25.67
CA PHE A 421 12.79 10.36 24.66
C PHE A 421 11.69 10.54 23.60
N PRO A 422 11.33 11.79 23.23
CA PRO A 422 10.31 12.08 22.23
C PRO A 422 10.86 11.93 20.80
N THR A 423 11.07 10.68 20.37
CA THR A 423 11.51 10.31 19.01
C THR A 423 10.58 10.90 17.93
N ARG A 424 11.03 10.94 16.68
CA ARG A 424 10.19 11.40 15.54
C ARG A 424 8.89 10.60 15.44
N LEU A 425 8.97 9.28 15.62
CA LEU A 425 7.82 8.38 15.64
C LEU A 425 6.82 8.75 16.75
N ARG A 426 7.28 8.87 18.00
CA ARG A 426 6.41 9.21 19.15
C ARG A 426 5.78 10.59 19.00
N ARG A 427 6.55 11.59 18.55
CA ARG A 427 6.02 12.94 18.31
C ARG A 427 4.98 12.97 17.19
N THR A 428 5.16 12.15 16.16
CA THR A 428 4.16 12.02 15.09
C THR A 428 2.92 11.28 15.57
N ASN A 429 3.06 10.23 16.38
CA ASN A 429 1.93 9.54 17.01
C ASN A 429 1.09 10.47 17.91
N LYS A 430 1.69 11.48 18.54
CA LYS A 430 0.99 12.47 19.39
C LYS A 430 0.19 13.53 18.63
N LEU A 431 0.31 13.62 17.30
CA LEU A 431 -0.43 14.64 16.52
C LEU A 431 -1.95 14.43 16.52
N LEU A 432 -2.41 13.18 16.69
CA LEU A 432 -3.82 12.84 16.80
C LEU A 432 -4.06 12.10 18.11
N ALA A 433 -5.26 12.27 18.65
CA ALA A 433 -5.70 11.59 19.86
C ALA A 433 -5.59 10.06 19.72
N ASN A 434 -5.41 9.38 20.84
CA ASN A 434 -5.47 7.92 20.87
C ASN A 434 -6.89 7.46 20.52
N CYS A 435 -7.00 6.38 19.75
CA CYS A 435 -8.27 5.71 19.49
C CYS A 435 -8.13 4.23 19.82
N GLN A 436 -9.26 3.54 20.00
CA GLN A 436 -9.26 2.10 20.12
C GLN A 436 -8.61 1.49 18.86
N ARG A 437 -7.57 0.69 19.07
CA ARG A 437 -6.86 0.06 17.95
C ARG A 437 -7.77 -0.98 17.29
N PRO A 438 -7.80 -1.05 15.96
CA PRO A 438 -8.62 -2.05 15.28
C PRO A 438 -8.08 -3.45 15.55
N VAL A 439 -8.99 -4.39 15.82
CA VAL A 439 -8.67 -5.81 15.87
C VAL A 439 -8.50 -6.32 14.44
N LEU A 440 -7.49 -7.15 14.21
CA LEU A 440 -7.34 -7.87 12.95
C LEU A 440 -8.45 -8.90 12.80
N VAL A 441 -9.55 -8.54 12.13
CA VAL A 441 -10.69 -9.44 11.92
C VAL A 441 -10.44 -10.39 10.75
N SER A 442 -10.67 -11.69 10.95
CA SER A 442 -10.66 -12.66 9.85
C SER A 442 -11.85 -12.40 8.92
N ARG A 443 -11.65 -12.50 7.60
CA ARG A 443 -12.78 -12.47 6.66
C ARG A 443 -13.55 -13.78 6.80
N LYS A 444 -14.64 -13.76 7.56
CA LYS A 444 -15.60 -14.85 7.62
C LYS A 444 -16.44 -14.86 6.33
N TYR A 445 -16.68 -16.05 5.79
CA TYR A 445 -17.73 -16.26 4.79
C TYR A 445 -19.01 -16.49 5.58
N ASN A 446 -20.06 -15.74 5.25
CA ASN A 446 -21.36 -15.92 5.92
C ASN A 446 -21.86 -17.33 5.55
N SER A 447 -22.20 -18.15 6.56
CA SER A 447 -22.83 -19.47 6.38
C SER A 447 -24.32 -19.35 6.10
N GLU A 448 -24.88 -18.14 6.14
CA GLU A 448 -26.29 -17.89 5.82
C GLU A 448 -26.57 -18.18 4.34
N LYS A 449 -27.52 -19.09 4.08
CA LYS A 449 -28.16 -19.20 2.77
C LYS A 449 -28.65 -17.81 2.36
N PRO A 450 -28.27 -17.26 1.20
CA PRO A 450 -28.79 -15.99 0.76
C PRO A 450 -30.32 -16.10 0.66
N LYS A 451 -31.04 -15.38 1.51
CA LYS A 451 -32.49 -15.20 1.33
C LYS A 451 -32.70 -14.56 -0.06
N PRO A 452 -33.65 -15.05 -0.87
CA PRO A 452 -34.03 -14.38 -2.11
C PRO A 452 -34.29 -12.90 -1.82
N LEU A 453 -33.63 -12.00 -2.56
CA LEU A 453 -33.67 -10.56 -2.30
C LEU A 453 -35.01 -9.91 -2.66
N GLN A 454 -35.98 -10.67 -3.16
CA GLN A 454 -37.22 -10.15 -3.71
C GLN A 454 -38.41 -10.91 -3.13
N THR A 455 -39.16 -10.25 -2.26
CA THR A 455 -40.46 -10.71 -1.75
C THR A 455 -41.58 -9.70 -2.01
N ALA A 456 -41.25 -8.46 -2.40
CA ALA A 456 -42.19 -7.39 -2.72
C ALA A 456 -42.12 -7.01 -4.20
N SER A 457 -43.22 -6.44 -4.73
CA SER A 457 -43.30 -5.94 -6.10
C SER A 457 -42.37 -4.73 -6.31
N LYS A 458 -42.13 -4.37 -7.58
CA LYS A 458 -41.26 -3.23 -7.92
C LYS A 458 -41.90 -1.92 -7.48
N GLU A 459 -43.22 -1.83 -7.62
CA GLU A 459 -44.06 -0.68 -7.29
C GLU A 459 -44.06 -0.43 -5.78
N ASP A 460 -44.23 -1.48 -4.97
CA ASP A 460 -44.21 -1.37 -3.50
C ASP A 460 -42.85 -0.89 -3.00
N SER A 461 -41.77 -1.46 -3.55
CA SER A 461 -40.40 -1.07 -3.19
C SER A 461 -40.06 0.39 -3.56
N ALA A 462 -40.66 0.91 -4.63
CA ALA A 462 -40.48 2.29 -5.06
C ALA A 462 -41.25 3.27 -4.16
N LYS A 463 -42.48 2.89 -3.78
CA LYS A 463 -43.31 3.64 -2.85
C LYS A 463 -42.64 3.75 -1.48
N ASP A 464 -42.19 2.62 -0.92
CA ASP A 464 -41.46 2.57 0.35
C ASP A 464 -40.21 3.44 0.33
N PHE A 465 -39.47 3.45 -0.79
CA PHE A 465 -38.29 4.28 -0.95
C PHE A 465 -38.64 5.78 -0.97
N LEU A 466 -39.70 6.18 -1.66
CA LEU A 466 -40.13 7.58 -1.72
C LEU A 466 -40.65 8.07 -0.38
N ASP A 467 -41.40 7.24 0.35
CA ASP A 467 -41.90 7.57 1.68
C ASP A 467 -40.76 7.66 2.69
N TRP A 468 -39.78 6.76 2.61
CA TRP A 468 -38.53 6.88 3.37
C TRP A 468 -37.74 8.14 2.99
N LEU A 469 -37.59 8.48 1.70
CA LEU A 469 -36.88 9.68 1.26
C LEU A 469 -37.52 10.97 1.79
N ARG A 470 -38.86 10.99 1.88
CA ARG A 470 -39.63 12.09 2.48
C ARG A 470 -39.45 12.19 4.00
N SER A 471 -39.19 11.06 4.67
CA SER A 471 -38.97 11.01 6.13
C SER A 471 -37.59 11.55 6.56
N ILE A 472 -36.66 11.74 5.62
CA ILE A 472 -35.29 12.15 5.93
C ILE A 472 -35.19 13.68 6.04
N PRO A 473 -34.51 14.21 7.08
CA PRO A 473 -34.29 15.65 7.23
C PRO A 473 -33.56 16.26 6.02
N PRO A 474 -33.93 17.48 5.56
CA PRO A 474 -33.35 18.13 4.38
C PRO A 474 -31.83 18.36 4.42
N SER A 475 -31.23 18.37 5.61
CA SER A 475 -29.79 18.53 5.83
C SER A 475 -28.98 17.24 5.65
N THR A 476 -29.63 16.09 5.43
CA THR A 476 -28.98 14.78 5.32
C THR A 476 -28.38 14.58 3.93
N LEU A 477 -27.10 14.24 3.86
CA LEU A 477 -26.45 13.93 2.58
C LEU A 477 -26.80 12.50 2.14
N ILE A 478 -27.46 12.38 0.97
CA ILE A 478 -27.82 11.10 0.37
C ILE A 478 -26.96 10.88 -0.88
N VAL A 479 -26.16 9.81 -0.87
CA VAL A 479 -25.27 9.45 -1.98
C VAL A 479 -25.84 8.24 -2.72
N TYR A 480 -26.08 8.39 -4.01
CA TYR A 480 -26.52 7.32 -4.90
C TYR A 480 -25.33 6.76 -5.66
N SER A 481 -25.15 5.44 -5.66
CA SER A 481 -24.14 4.76 -6.48
C SER A 481 -24.77 3.78 -7.45
N ASP A 482 -24.38 3.88 -8.72
CA ASP A 482 -24.76 2.93 -9.77
C ASP A 482 -23.52 2.32 -10.45
N GLY A 483 -23.68 1.13 -11.00
CA GLY A 483 -22.65 0.39 -11.70
C GLY A 483 -23.25 -0.36 -12.89
N SER A 484 -22.75 -0.07 -14.09
CA SER A 484 -23.22 -0.72 -15.32
C SER A 484 -22.11 -1.60 -15.90
N LEU A 485 -22.47 -2.81 -16.33
CA LEU A 485 -21.61 -3.66 -17.13
C LEU A 485 -22.09 -3.56 -18.59
N SER A 486 -21.20 -3.20 -19.52
CA SER A 486 -21.52 -3.28 -20.94
C SER A 486 -21.62 -4.75 -21.36
N PRO A 487 -22.38 -5.07 -22.42
CA PRO A 487 -22.39 -6.41 -23.02
C PRO A 487 -21.01 -6.89 -23.48
N SER A 488 -20.08 -5.96 -23.74
CA SER A 488 -18.67 -6.22 -24.08
C SER A 488 -17.75 -6.41 -22.87
N GLY A 489 -18.27 -6.45 -21.65
CA GLY A 489 -17.52 -6.71 -20.42
C GLY A 489 -16.82 -5.49 -19.80
N ALA A 490 -17.12 -4.27 -20.25
CA ALA A 490 -16.59 -3.05 -19.65
C ALA A 490 -17.46 -2.61 -18.47
N ALA A 491 -16.86 -2.33 -17.31
CA ALA A 491 -17.58 -1.86 -16.12
C ALA A 491 -17.41 -0.35 -15.93
N GLY A 492 -18.52 0.38 -15.80
CA GLY A 492 -18.57 1.80 -15.43
C GLY A 492 -19.25 1.99 -14.07
N TRP A 493 -18.85 3.02 -13.32
CA TRP A 493 -19.43 3.34 -12.00
C TRP A 493 -19.62 4.86 -11.88
N LEU A 494 -20.76 5.30 -11.32
CA LEU A 494 -21.06 6.72 -11.12
C LEU A 494 -21.60 6.98 -9.69
N HIS A 495 -21.31 8.17 -9.17
CA HIS A 495 -21.87 8.67 -7.91
C HIS A 495 -22.37 10.11 -8.10
N CYS A 496 -23.56 10.42 -7.58
CA CYS A 496 -24.07 11.79 -7.52
C CYS A 496 -24.47 12.15 -6.08
N ALA A 497 -24.19 13.40 -5.70
CA ALA A 497 -24.69 14.07 -4.52
C ALA A 497 -25.46 15.33 -4.97
N PRO A 498 -26.64 15.64 -4.43
CA PRO A 498 -27.41 16.80 -4.87
C PRO A 498 -26.84 18.12 -4.29
N GLU A 499 -26.52 19.09 -5.13
CA GLU A 499 -26.67 20.52 -4.80
C GLU A 499 -28.09 20.94 -5.22
N ARG A 500 -28.93 21.37 -4.27
CA ARG A 500 -30.19 22.07 -4.58
C ARG A 500 -29.96 23.54 -4.26
N THR A 501 -29.84 24.40 -5.26
CA THR A 501 -29.93 25.86 -5.05
C THR A 501 -30.73 26.53 -6.17
N PHE A 502 -31.71 27.33 -5.72
CA PHE A 502 -32.16 28.60 -6.29
C PHE A 502 -32.93 28.60 -7.63
N ASN A 503 -34.17 29.10 -7.60
CA ASN A 503 -35.00 29.43 -8.77
C ASN A 503 -34.62 30.81 -9.33
N PRO A 504 -34.38 30.99 -10.64
CA PRO A 504 -34.41 32.29 -11.30
C PRO A 504 -35.78 32.61 -11.93
N PRO A 505 -36.11 33.88 -12.25
CA PRO A 505 -37.43 34.30 -12.72
C PRO A 505 -37.69 33.93 -14.19
N ARG A 506 -38.97 34.01 -14.58
CA ARG A 506 -39.58 33.55 -15.84
C ARG A 506 -39.05 34.26 -17.10
N GLY A 507 -39.10 33.50 -18.20
CA GLY A 507 -38.70 33.88 -19.56
C GLY A 507 -37.53 33.00 -20.00
N TRP A 508 -37.49 32.57 -21.27
CA TRP A 508 -36.56 31.62 -21.92
C TRP A 508 -37.13 30.21 -22.15
N THR A 509 -37.60 30.00 -23.38
CA THR A 509 -38.02 28.73 -23.97
C THR A 509 -36.83 27.80 -24.29
N PRO A 510 -36.95 26.46 -24.22
CA PRO A 510 -35.81 25.56 -24.42
C PRO A 510 -35.48 25.35 -25.91
N ARG A 511 -34.30 25.84 -26.35
CA ARG A 511 -33.61 25.33 -27.54
C ARG A 511 -32.53 24.33 -27.11
N SER A 512 -32.49 23.20 -27.81
CA SER A 512 -31.62 22.03 -27.71
C SER A 512 -30.28 22.18 -26.94
N CYS A 513 -30.11 21.37 -25.89
CA CYS A 513 -28.85 21.24 -25.15
C CYS A 513 -27.77 20.52 -25.97
N ARG A 514 -26.79 21.27 -26.48
CA ARG A 514 -25.45 20.75 -26.80
C ARG A 514 -24.65 20.55 -25.50
N GLY A 515 -23.90 19.47 -25.41
CA GLY A 515 -23.20 19.02 -24.20
C GLY A 515 -22.32 20.10 -23.54
N ILE A 516 -22.68 20.46 -22.31
CA ILE A 516 -21.93 21.38 -21.47
C ILE A 516 -20.89 20.60 -20.65
N ARG A 517 -19.64 20.89 -21.00
CA ARG A 517 -18.40 20.65 -20.29
C ARG A 517 -18.44 21.45 -18.97
N CYS A 518 -18.39 20.81 -17.80
CA CYS A 518 -18.35 21.54 -16.52
C CYS A 518 -17.03 22.31 -16.35
N ARG A 519 -17.08 23.61 -16.65
CA ARG A 519 -16.23 24.67 -16.09
C ARG A 519 -16.73 25.00 -14.68
N GLY A 520 -15.84 25.35 -13.77
CA GLY A 520 -16.17 25.99 -12.50
C GLY A 520 -15.28 27.20 -12.27
N GLN A 521 -15.73 28.38 -12.71
CA GLN A 521 -15.34 29.67 -12.15
C GLN A 521 -16.03 29.82 -10.77
N ARG A 522 -15.36 30.44 -9.80
CA ARG A 522 -15.95 30.86 -8.52
C ARG A 522 -15.99 32.39 -8.45
N SER A 523 -17.18 32.94 -8.27
CA SER A 523 -17.44 34.24 -7.64
C SER A 523 -18.18 34.03 -6.30
N ALA A 524 -18.13 35.05 -5.45
CA ALA A 524 -18.11 34.98 -3.98
C ALA A 524 -19.47 34.84 -3.26
N GLY A 525 -19.39 34.54 -1.95
CA GLY A 525 -20.48 34.73 -0.97
C GLY A 525 -20.42 33.73 0.21
N ARG A 526 -20.10 34.21 1.43
CA ARG A 526 -20.25 33.42 2.68
C ARG A 526 -21.73 33.35 3.09
N PRO A 527 -22.15 32.24 3.71
CA PRO A 527 -22.95 32.37 4.93
C PRO A 527 -22.43 31.49 6.08
N GLN A 528 -22.56 32.01 7.30
CA GLN A 528 -22.41 31.29 8.56
C GLN A 528 -23.67 30.46 8.82
N SER A 529 -23.55 29.15 9.06
CA SER A 529 -24.43 28.40 9.97
C SER A 529 -23.86 27.01 10.26
N ARG A 530 -23.97 26.60 11.53
CA ARG A 530 -23.52 25.33 12.10
C ARG A 530 -24.58 24.25 11.83
N SER A 531 -24.18 23.07 11.33
CA SER A 531 -24.87 21.81 11.62
C SER A 531 -23.96 20.60 11.31
N GLN A 532 -23.97 19.60 12.18
CA GLN A 532 -23.47 18.25 11.89
C GLN A 532 -24.56 17.52 11.10
N ALA A 533 -24.24 16.94 9.95
CA ALA A 533 -25.21 16.28 9.07
C ALA A 533 -24.99 14.75 9.02
N PRO A 534 -26.01 13.93 9.25
CA PRO A 534 -25.93 12.48 9.09
C PRO A 534 -25.75 12.07 7.62
N PHE A 535 -25.19 10.87 7.40
CA PHE A 535 -24.71 10.39 6.09
C PHE A 535 -25.39 9.07 5.69
N VAL A 536 -25.97 9.00 4.48
CA VAL A 536 -26.66 7.79 3.98
C VAL A 536 -26.21 7.43 2.56
N CYS A 537 -25.89 6.15 2.32
CA CYS A 537 -25.46 5.64 1.01
C CYS A 537 -26.44 4.61 0.43
N HIS A 538 -26.86 4.78 -0.82
CA HIS A 538 -27.81 3.92 -1.53
C HIS A 538 -27.19 3.28 -2.78
N THR A 539 -27.41 1.97 -2.98
CA THR A 539 -26.79 1.20 -4.09
C THR A 539 -27.80 0.40 -4.91
N LYS A 540 -27.57 0.23 -6.22
CA LYS A 540 -28.49 -0.42 -7.18
C LYS A 540 -28.25 -1.91 -7.48
N ASN A 541 -27.42 -2.60 -6.69
CA ASN A 541 -26.88 -3.90 -7.11
C ASN A 541 -27.65 -5.09 -6.49
N SER A 542 -28.47 -5.78 -7.29
CA SER A 542 -29.22 -7.00 -6.93
C SER A 542 -28.35 -8.27 -6.88
N GLY A 543 -27.09 -8.22 -7.34
CA GLY A 543 -26.15 -9.35 -7.35
C GLY A 543 -25.13 -9.40 -6.20
N MET A 544 -25.25 -8.56 -5.16
CA MET A 544 -24.30 -8.55 -4.03
C MET A 544 -24.92 -9.07 -2.72
N PRO A 545 -24.34 -10.08 -2.05
CA PRO A 545 -24.82 -10.52 -0.73
C PRO A 545 -24.66 -9.42 0.33
N ARG A 546 -25.50 -9.45 1.37
CA ARG A 546 -25.48 -8.52 2.52
C ARG A 546 -24.06 -8.41 3.10
N GLN A 547 -23.39 -7.29 2.85
CA GLN A 547 -22.27 -6.83 3.67
C GLN A 547 -22.70 -5.55 4.38
N HIS A 548 -22.55 -5.55 5.70
CA HIS A 548 -22.58 -4.40 6.62
C HIS A 548 -23.93 -4.00 7.26
N ARG A 549 -24.23 -4.61 8.41
CA ARG A 549 -24.60 -3.87 9.63
C ARG A 549 -23.46 -4.05 10.64
N SER A 550 -22.37 -3.31 10.44
CA SER A 550 -21.38 -2.94 11.47
C SER A 550 -20.15 -2.32 10.78
N ARG A 551 -19.72 -1.21 11.36
CA ARG A 551 -18.67 -0.25 11.03
C ARG A 551 -17.46 -0.71 10.19
N GLN A 552 -17.07 0.23 9.30
CA GLN A 552 -15.80 0.44 8.59
C GLN A 552 -15.46 -0.39 7.33
N MET A 553 -15.31 0.33 6.21
CA MET A 553 -14.88 -0.14 4.89
C MET A 553 -13.34 -0.21 4.75
N PRO A 554 -12.78 -1.11 3.93
CA PRO A 554 -11.36 -1.16 3.59
C PRO A 554 -10.90 -0.17 2.50
N GLU A 555 -9.69 0.32 2.68
CA GLU A 555 -8.99 1.39 1.94
C GLU A 555 -8.34 0.93 0.62
N ARG A 556 -9.10 0.34 -0.33
CA ARG A 556 -8.60 0.10 -1.71
C ARG A 556 -9.36 0.81 -2.83
N GLN A 557 -10.27 1.71 -2.47
CA GLN A 557 -10.86 2.72 -3.35
C GLN A 557 -11.06 4.03 -2.56
N ALA A 558 -9.96 4.66 -2.12
CA ALA A 558 -10.06 5.94 -1.43
C ALA A 558 -10.33 7.08 -2.42
N ILE A 559 -11.58 7.52 -2.48
CA ILE A 559 -11.96 8.85 -3.00
C ILE A 559 -11.40 9.89 -2.01
N ARG A 560 -10.56 10.81 -2.48
CA ARG A 560 -10.09 11.96 -1.69
C ARG A 560 -11.28 12.88 -1.41
N LEU A 561 -11.77 12.91 -0.16
CA LEU A 561 -12.52 14.05 0.38
C LEU A 561 -11.55 14.91 1.20
N VAL A 562 -11.36 16.16 0.76
CA VAL A 562 -10.63 17.19 1.48
C VAL A 562 -11.67 17.98 2.28
N ALA A 563 -11.72 17.78 3.61
CA ALA A 563 -12.37 18.72 4.51
C ALA A 563 -11.29 19.53 5.22
N LYS A 564 -11.33 20.86 5.05
CA LYS A 564 -10.50 21.83 5.77
C LYS A 564 -10.98 21.90 7.23
N GLY A 565 -10.04 22.00 8.16
CA GLY A 565 -10.30 21.91 9.61
C GLY A 565 -11.00 23.10 10.24
N LEU A 566 -11.53 22.86 11.44
CA LEU A 566 -11.65 23.71 12.63
C LEU A 566 -12.01 22.80 13.85
N PRO A 567 -11.75 23.22 15.11
CA PRO A 567 -11.58 22.35 16.28
C PRO A 567 -12.87 22.03 17.09
N ASP A 568 -12.73 20.99 17.91
CA ASP A 568 -13.46 20.47 19.09
C ASP A 568 -14.77 21.11 19.56
N LEU A 569 -15.72 20.26 20.00
CA LEU A 569 -16.48 20.36 21.26
C LEU A 569 -17.15 18.99 21.59
N SER A 570 -17.09 18.64 22.87
CA SER A 570 -17.43 17.39 23.57
C SER A 570 -18.92 16.99 23.61
N GLY A 571 -19.21 15.68 23.56
CA GLY A 571 -20.47 15.06 23.98
C GLY A 571 -20.74 13.68 23.32
N PRO A 572 -21.37 12.69 24.01
CA PRO A 572 -21.57 11.35 23.45
C PRO A 572 -22.83 11.34 22.57
N SER A 573 -22.69 11.08 21.27
CA SER A 573 -23.85 10.77 20.42
C SER A 573 -23.50 9.67 19.42
N GLU A 574 -24.29 8.60 19.45
CA GLU A 574 -24.19 7.48 18.51
C GLU A 574 -24.47 7.94 17.06
N GLU A 575 -23.44 8.02 16.21
CA GLU A 575 -23.64 8.10 14.76
C GLU A 575 -24.12 6.74 14.22
N ARG A 576 -25.38 6.68 13.76
CA ARG A 576 -25.94 5.61 12.93
C ARG A 576 -25.59 5.84 11.46
N THR A 577 -25.03 4.83 10.82
CA THR A 577 -24.88 4.76 9.35
C THR A 577 -25.87 3.73 8.80
N GLU A 578 -26.79 4.15 7.94
CA GLU A 578 -27.74 3.26 7.27
C GLU A 578 -27.40 3.08 5.78
N ARG A 579 -27.58 1.85 5.27
CA ARG A 579 -27.40 1.48 3.86
C ARG A 579 -28.67 0.82 3.36
N LEU A 580 -29.22 1.32 2.26
CA LEU A 580 -30.40 0.76 1.59
C LEU A 580 -30.09 0.39 0.13
N LYS A 581 -30.85 -0.55 -0.42
CA LYS A 581 -30.70 -1.09 -1.78
C LYS A 581 -32.02 -0.99 -2.53
N SER A 582 -31.99 -0.68 -3.82
CA SER A 582 -33.18 -0.63 -4.69
C SER A 582 -32.86 -1.20 -6.09
N ALA A 583 -33.87 -1.73 -6.78
CA ALA A 583 -33.75 -2.26 -8.15
C ALA A 583 -33.86 -1.14 -9.21
N GLY A 584 -33.50 -1.41 -10.47
CA GLY A 584 -33.55 -0.42 -11.56
C GLY A 584 -34.98 0.00 -11.93
N TYR A 585 -35.21 1.31 -12.12
CA TYR A 585 -36.52 1.91 -12.39
C TYR A 585 -36.52 2.81 -13.64
N PRO A 586 -37.64 2.88 -14.40
CA PRO A 586 -37.85 3.84 -15.49
C PRO A 586 -38.23 5.26 -15.03
N ASP A 587 -38.92 5.45 -13.89
CA ASP A 587 -39.67 6.71 -13.63
C ASP A 587 -39.14 7.59 -12.49
N THR A 588 -37.83 7.58 -12.24
CA THR A 588 -37.20 8.60 -11.37
C THR A 588 -36.41 9.61 -12.21
N PRO A 589 -36.80 10.90 -12.28
CA PRO A 589 -36.21 11.85 -13.22
C PRO A 589 -34.69 12.04 -13.06
N ARG A 590 -34.13 11.75 -11.88
CA ARG A 590 -32.68 11.86 -11.61
C ARG A 590 -31.87 10.61 -11.93
N PHE A 591 -32.49 9.43 -12.01
CA PHE A 591 -31.82 8.23 -12.51
C PHE A 591 -31.81 8.18 -14.05
N GLN A 592 -32.78 8.84 -14.71
CA GLN A 592 -32.79 8.98 -16.17
C GLN A 592 -31.64 9.84 -16.71
N GLU A 593 -31.14 10.83 -15.96
CA GLU A 593 -29.95 11.61 -16.37
C GLU A 593 -28.66 10.77 -16.43
N MET A 594 -28.56 9.70 -15.63
CA MET A 594 -27.39 8.80 -15.62
C MET A 594 -27.40 7.75 -16.75
N ASN A 595 -28.53 7.56 -17.45
CA ASN A 595 -28.77 6.41 -18.34
C ASN A 595 -28.97 6.74 -19.84
N LYS A 596 -28.55 7.92 -20.33
CA LYS A 596 -28.69 8.25 -21.77
C LYS A 596 -27.60 7.58 -22.65
N PRO A 597 -27.95 6.82 -23.70
CA PRO A 597 -26.97 6.25 -24.64
C PRO A 597 -26.53 7.28 -25.70
N THR A 598 -25.21 7.37 -25.97
CA THR A 598 -24.66 8.08 -27.15
C THR A 598 -24.75 7.19 -28.40
N SER A 599 -25.68 7.49 -29.31
CA SER A 599 -25.73 6.88 -30.65
C SER A 599 -24.81 7.61 -31.63
N TRP A 600 -23.88 6.91 -32.26
CA TRP A 600 -23.11 7.41 -33.41
C TRP A 600 -23.79 6.92 -34.70
N ARG A 601 -24.40 7.83 -35.48
CA ARG A 601 -24.71 7.56 -36.90
C ARG A 601 -23.51 7.95 -37.74
N ARG A 602 -22.96 7.01 -38.53
CA ARG A 602 -22.08 7.35 -39.66
C ARG A 602 -22.90 8.13 -40.68
N ARG A 603 -22.39 9.27 -41.13
CA ARG A 603 -22.84 9.95 -42.35
C ARG A 603 -21.91 9.50 -43.47
N ASP A 604 -22.52 8.98 -44.53
CA ASP A 604 -21.87 8.64 -45.79
C ASP A 604 -21.37 9.91 -46.48
N ALA A 605 -20.22 9.81 -47.14
CA ALA A 605 -19.73 10.74 -48.15
C ALA A 605 -18.98 9.93 -49.23
N PRO A 606 -19.01 10.38 -50.50
CA PRO A 606 -18.98 9.50 -51.67
C PRO A 606 -17.57 9.13 -52.15
N SER A 607 -17.49 7.99 -52.84
CA SER A 607 -16.31 7.50 -53.57
C SER A 607 -15.97 8.37 -54.79
N PRO A 608 -14.70 8.31 -55.26
CA PRO A 608 -14.51 7.98 -56.67
C PRO A 608 -13.42 6.91 -56.91
N ASN A 609 -13.85 5.94 -57.74
CA ASN A 609 -13.22 5.03 -58.71
C ASN A 609 -11.86 4.29 -58.55
N PRO A 610 -11.73 3.10 -59.20
CA PRO A 610 -10.71 2.08 -58.98
C PRO A 610 -9.68 1.94 -60.11
N GLN A 611 -8.57 1.24 -59.86
CA GLN A 611 -7.82 0.50 -60.89
C GLN A 611 -6.80 -0.49 -60.26
N THR A 612 -6.96 -1.79 -60.60
CA THR A 612 -5.92 -2.84 -60.84
C THR A 612 -4.87 -3.17 -59.75
N GLN A 613 -4.48 -4.41 -59.43
CA GLN A 613 -4.59 -5.73 -60.06
C GLN A 613 -4.25 -6.85 -59.03
N SER A 614 -4.94 -7.99 -59.19
CA SER A 614 -4.63 -9.41 -58.88
C SER A 614 -3.39 -9.84 -58.04
N GLN A 615 -3.57 -10.83 -57.14
CA GLN A 615 -3.38 -12.28 -57.40
C GLN A 615 -3.52 -13.19 -56.14
N HIS A 616 -4.40 -14.19 -56.27
CA HIS A 616 -4.50 -15.58 -55.72
C HIS A 616 -3.95 -15.99 -54.33
N TRP A 617 -4.79 -16.45 -53.36
CA TRP A 617 -5.44 -17.78 -53.11
C TRP A 617 -4.50 -18.85 -52.48
N PRO A 618 -4.94 -19.88 -51.69
CA PRO A 618 -6.32 -20.29 -51.40
C PRO A 618 -6.71 -20.66 -49.94
N SER A 619 -8.03 -20.66 -49.75
CA SER A 619 -8.84 -21.32 -48.70
C SER A 619 -8.85 -22.85 -48.81
N CYS A 620 -9.09 -23.55 -47.70
CA CYS A 620 -9.79 -24.84 -47.71
C CYS A 620 -10.63 -25.05 -46.44
N GLU A 621 -11.92 -25.21 -46.67
CA GLU A 621 -12.99 -25.71 -45.79
C GLU A 621 -13.12 -27.25 -45.80
N ARG A 622 -13.96 -27.74 -44.88
CA ARG A 622 -14.55 -29.09 -44.69
C ARG A 622 -13.78 -29.99 -43.70
N ARG A 623 -14.43 -30.78 -42.84
CA ARG A 623 -15.70 -31.52 -42.98
C ARG A 623 -16.24 -31.92 -41.58
N LEU A 624 -17.56 -31.89 -41.39
CA LEU A 624 -18.31 -32.62 -40.35
C LEU A 624 -18.63 -34.02 -40.88
N ASP A 625 -18.61 -35.05 -40.03
CA ASP A 625 -19.51 -36.21 -40.12
C ASP A 625 -19.56 -37.00 -38.79
N SER A 626 -20.67 -37.71 -38.64
CA SER A 626 -21.34 -38.22 -37.44
C SER A 626 -21.00 -39.65 -37.00
N GLY A 627 -21.38 -40.02 -35.77
CA GLY A 627 -21.61 -41.41 -35.34
C GLY A 627 -22.14 -41.54 -33.89
N LEU A 628 -23.41 -41.97 -33.77
CA LEU A 628 -24.15 -42.39 -32.55
C LEU A 628 -23.60 -43.74 -32.02
N GLU A 629 -23.83 -44.25 -30.78
CA GLU A 629 -25.09 -44.58 -30.09
C GLU A 629 -24.93 -44.88 -28.57
N SER A 630 -26.01 -44.59 -27.82
CA SER A 630 -26.64 -45.20 -26.60
C SER A 630 -25.80 -45.93 -25.51
N GLN A 631 -26.05 -45.80 -24.19
CA GLN A 631 -27.29 -46.18 -23.46
C GLN A 631 -27.46 -45.45 -22.08
N CYS A 632 -28.67 -45.62 -21.51
CA CYS A 632 -29.41 -44.84 -20.51
C CYS A 632 -29.07 -45.01 -18.99
N LYS A 633 -29.20 -43.89 -18.23
CA LYS A 633 -29.85 -43.56 -16.92
C LYS A 633 -30.26 -44.67 -15.90
N PRO A 634 -30.72 -44.34 -14.64
CA PRO A 634 -30.39 -43.27 -13.66
C PRO A 634 -30.31 -43.80 -12.19
N GLY A 635 -29.90 -42.99 -11.21
CA GLY A 635 -30.07 -43.33 -9.79
C GLY A 635 -29.77 -42.19 -8.83
N GLY A 636 -30.82 -41.58 -8.27
CA GLY A 636 -30.73 -40.63 -7.16
C GLY A 636 -30.89 -41.33 -5.82
N MET A 637 -30.22 -40.83 -4.79
CA MET A 637 -30.64 -41.05 -3.40
C MET A 637 -30.18 -39.86 -2.52
N LEU A 638 -31.08 -39.50 -1.60
CA LEU A 638 -31.11 -38.31 -0.76
C LEU A 638 -30.91 -38.74 0.71
N LEU A 639 -30.30 -37.87 1.54
CA LEU A 639 -30.31 -37.81 3.03
C LEU A 639 -29.41 -38.83 3.78
N ARG A 640 -28.68 -38.54 4.89
CA ARG A 640 -28.71 -37.48 5.93
C ARG A 640 -27.39 -37.55 6.81
N PRO A 641 -27.22 -36.82 7.95
CA PRO A 641 -25.96 -36.17 8.37
C PRO A 641 -25.24 -36.86 9.55
N ILE A 642 -23.98 -36.49 9.82
CA ILE A 642 -23.32 -36.76 11.10
C ILE A 642 -22.82 -35.45 11.72
N SER A 643 -23.28 -35.23 12.94
CA SER A 643 -22.99 -34.15 13.88
C SER A 643 -21.67 -34.41 14.59
N ILE A 644 -20.81 -33.40 14.70
CA ILE A 644 -19.85 -33.30 15.81
C ILE A 644 -19.95 -31.88 16.38
N ARG A 645 -20.41 -31.83 17.63
CA ARG A 645 -20.58 -30.62 18.45
C ARG A 645 -19.21 -30.01 18.80
N ALA A 646 -19.22 -28.70 18.91
CA ALA A 646 -18.17 -27.88 19.52
C ALA A 646 -18.27 -27.92 21.05
#